data_AF-A0A7S4SE10-F1
#
_entry.id   AF-A0A7S4SE10-F1
#
_cell.length_a   1.000
_cell.length_b   1.000
_cell.length_c   1.000
_cell.angle_alpha   90.00
_cell.angle_beta   90.00
_cell.angle_gamma   90.00
#
_symmetry.space_group_name_H-M   'P 1'
#
loop_
_entity.id
_entity.type
_entity.pdbx_description
1 polymer ?
#
loop_
_entity_poly.entity_id
_entity_poly.type
_entity_poly.pdbx_seq_one_letter_code
_entity_poly.pdbx_strand_id
1 'polypeptide(L)'
;LSITERTANFQGPLFELSNEIKECILPDTAYFFNAKIRLSGSTPSLCETAGTDCPILKFGHMDSTNQVKWRELLVLKPGTAVTGGEWFEFKGVFNMHAYQLESSDVWSLLTIAGPEPGVDIAVDDISISLPSAGGYPDPNNVCGNLIVNGDGSGSGGFVFPHQSLLPSNALDLKSDGTNDYFHLNTRNKFHDTMKTDLITGCVAAGNTYTFSGKFRVHTTSSVVVKPYIRTLQPAQDKFEFQPITLCAPQTSADDFVTCGPVDFTFTDVHTTASSVSLVYIIDDATTDVDMDDLSFVFKSGAPSGYVLDSAVTPSCWGAGAEVVLPSENLHHYDAETTTIASVEAGGQIILANPIQRTSQDVNPDYTPELALLSRNIVFETGTTNTNGPSLVVLNTKNVVQKIQGVSLVGFGKQGVLGRNPINFKDNGDLTGSSVKKNSITLSNNRCVNVHGTDGLYIGENVAYDTIGHCYALELGTEINNSFDKNIGILTKKATTQATGETDNTPATFLITHPGNSWTGNVAAGSEFFGFWMDLTIDNALATMNAFSDNTVHSTFHMGIKSWPVGWRPSEPQVLVNTKVYRNRVRGLFIQFSSNVTFDGGLVADTRHAVDIRLSDFITFKNFNILGNTDEYMDIVNTRSGQPSHCGVATTGVRPHINTFTEGSDGTTLENVAFSGYARPECSSTAVAIDMDSHYWKNTFTAPTTFSNVAFDTTASIDAFSLCNIASKGVKDIAILDVDGSFDPAGGTGPGTIVSDDASMTEGKSCVVMTGSCAQYCQGNSALTAEAVAVSAPAPAPDGTAPAPADPSPTPVTAGPMPVPTPTDTFTVATPTNGICIVNGDFEDSNYTDWSRQVTLATSNITSVPGFGGTGLALKVFDRTHLARGGAIQSFETSCLIENEWYEVRADVLAEYADTTDIFNCNPVSFVFVWVT
;
A
#
# COMPACT_ATOMS: atom_id res chain seq x y z
N LEU A 1 -19.77 46.77 -49.50
CA LEU A 1 -20.66 47.93 -49.18
C LEU A 1 -19.80 49.06 -48.63
N SER A 2 -20.02 50.33 -48.96
CA SER A 2 -19.26 51.47 -48.42
C SER A 2 -20.20 52.57 -47.93
N ILE A 3 -19.98 53.07 -46.72
CA ILE A 3 -20.71 54.21 -46.13
C ILE A 3 -19.75 55.39 -46.08
N THR A 4 -20.06 56.43 -46.87
CA THR A 4 -19.24 57.63 -47.02
C THR A 4 -19.89 58.86 -46.40
N GLU A 5 -19.13 59.95 -46.25
CA GLU A 5 -19.63 61.25 -45.75
C GLU A 5 -20.24 61.17 -44.34
N ARG A 6 -19.66 60.32 -43.48
CA ARG A 6 -20.14 60.07 -42.12
C ARG A 6 -19.98 61.34 -41.26
N THR A 7 -21.07 61.80 -40.66
CA THR A 7 -21.14 62.97 -39.76
C THR A 7 -21.22 62.58 -38.29
N ALA A 8 -21.45 61.30 -37.98
CA ALA A 8 -21.48 60.77 -36.63
C ALA A 8 -20.89 59.34 -36.58
N ASN A 9 -20.31 58.96 -35.44
CA ASN A 9 -19.66 57.65 -35.27
C ASN A 9 -20.64 56.46 -35.27
N PHE A 10 -21.93 56.67 -34.99
CA PHE A 10 -22.96 55.62 -35.07
C PHE A 10 -23.46 55.35 -36.49
N GLN A 11 -23.10 56.19 -37.47
CA GLN A 11 -23.47 55.96 -38.87
C GLN A 11 -22.57 54.86 -39.41
N GLY A 12 -23.13 53.75 -39.87
CA GLY A 12 -22.36 52.62 -40.37
C GLY A 12 -23.24 51.69 -41.18
N PRO A 13 -22.70 50.60 -41.73
CA PRO A 13 -23.52 49.59 -42.37
C PRO A 13 -24.47 49.00 -41.32
N LEU A 14 -25.74 48.85 -41.71
CA LEU A 14 -26.83 48.38 -40.87
C LEU A 14 -27.42 47.12 -41.50
N PHE A 15 -27.68 46.11 -40.67
CA PHE A 15 -28.33 44.87 -41.03
C PHE A 15 -29.55 44.68 -40.14
N GLU A 16 -30.75 44.83 -40.71
CA GLU A 16 -32.00 44.65 -39.98
C GLU A 16 -32.24 43.15 -39.71
N LEU A 17 -32.50 42.83 -38.45
CA LEU A 17 -32.85 41.49 -37.99
C LEU A 17 -34.38 41.35 -38.04
N SER A 18 -34.89 40.89 -39.18
CA SER A 18 -36.32 40.57 -39.33
C SER A 18 -36.76 39.50 -38.32
N ASN A 19 -38.07 39.37 -38.10
CA ASN A 19 -38.59 38.36 -37.17
C ASN A 19 -38.20 36.93 -37.60
N GLU A 20 -38.19 36.64 -38.90
CA GLU A 20 -37.77 35.33 -39.42
C GLU A 20 -36.30 35.03 -39.11
N ILE A 21 -35.43 36.04 -39.19
CA ILE A 21 -34.01 35.90 -38.83
C ILE A 21 -33.86 35.71 -37.32
N LYS A 22 -34.59 36.48 -36.50
CA LYS A 22 -34.56 36.34 -35.03
C LYS A 22 -34.98 34.95 -34.56
N GLU A 23 -35.98 34.34 -35.21
CA GLU A 23 -36.41 32.96 -34.94
C GLU A 23 -35.34 31.91 -35.26
N CYS A 24 -34.35 32.23 -36.10
CA CYS A 24 -33.24 31.34 -36.45
C CYS A 24 -32.01 31.52 -35.54
N ILE A 25 -32.00 32.53 -34.66
CA ILE A 25 -30.91 32.77 -33.72
C ILE A 25 -31.21 32.06 -32.41
N LEU A 26 -30.30 31.18 -31.98
CA LEU A 26 -30.38 30.49 -30.71
C LEU A 26 -29.97 31.44 -29.59
N PRO A 27 -30.83 31.66 -28.58
CA PRO A 27 -30.47 32.50 -27.44
C PRO A 27 -29.33 31.86 -26.65
N ASP A 28 -28.52 32.71 -26.01
CA ASP A 28 -27.42 32.34 -25.11
C ASP A 28 -26.37 31.41 -25.75
N THR A 29 -26.35 31.38 -27.08
CA THR A 29 -25.43 30.58 -27.90
C THR A 29 -24.32 31.47 -28.46
N ALA A 30 -23.10 30.95 -28.51
CA ALA A 30 -21.97 31.64 -29.11
C ALA A 30 -22.08 31.64 -30.63
N TYR A 31 -21.81 32.79 -31.26
CA TYR A 31 -21.75 32.99 -32.69
C TYR A 31 -20.40 33.59 -33.08
N PHE A 32 -19.82 33.06 -34.15
CA PHE A 32 -18.63 33.60 -34.80
C PHE A 32 -19.05 34.70 -35.76
N PHE A 33 -18.50 35.89 -35.53
CA PHE A 33 -18.60 37.02 -36.45
C PHE A 33 -17.28 37.16 -37.19
N ASN A 34 -17.35 37.37 -38.50
CA ASN A 34 -16.20 37.77 -39.32
C ASN A 34 -16.64 38.81 -40.36
N ALA A 35 -15.80 39.79 -40.61
CA ALA A 35 -15.98 40.77 -41.68
C ALA A 35 -14.62 41.32 -42.13
N LYS A 36 -14.48 41.64 -43.41
CA LYS A 36 -13.38 42.49 -43.89
C LYS A 36 -13.81 43.94 -43.82
N ILE A 37 -13.01 44.78 -43.18
CA ILE A 37 -13.24 46.22 -43.03
C ILE A 37 -12.12 46.98 -43.72
N ARG A 38 -12.45 48.09 -44.37
CA ARG A 38 -11.49 49.08 -44.84
C ARG A 38 -11.94 50.46 -44.39
N LEU A 39 -11.03 51.19 -43.76
CA LEU A 39 -11.25 52.57 -43.35
C LEU A 39 -10.59 53.52 -44.35
N SER A 40 -11.28 54.58 -44.76
CA SER A 40 -10.73 55.58 -45.69
C SER A 40 -11.20 56.98 -45.33
N GLY A 41 -10.33 57.98 -45.40
CA GLY A 41 -10.69 59.37 -45.10
C GLY A 41 -9.61 60.34 -45.57
N SER A 42 -9.86 61.65 -45.44
CA SER A 42 -8.88 62.69 -45.79
C SER A 42 -7.67 62.75 -44.85
N THR A 43 -7.80 62.17 -43.66
CA THR A 43 -6.74 62.03 -42.65
C THR A 43 -6.77 60.61 -42.07
N PRO A 44 -5.62 60.07 -41.61
CA PRO A 44 -5.58 58.81 -40.87
C PRO A 44 -6.56 58.80 -39.70
N SER A 45 -7.21 57.67 -39.45
CA SER A 45 -8.20 57.54 -38.37
C SER A 45 -7.56 57.45 -36.99
N LEU A 46 -8.31 57.71 -35.92
CA LEU A 46 -7.88 57.44 -34.54
C LEU A 46 -7.64 55.94 -34.30
N CYS A 47 -8.39 55.09 -34.99
CA CYS A 47 -8.17 53.65 -34.94
C CYS A 47 -6.81 53.27 -35.54
N GLU A 48 -6.44 53.90 -36.66
CA GLU A 48 -5.15 53.70 -37.34
C GLU A 48 -3.98 54.26 -36.53
N THR A 49 -4.13 55.45 -35.95
CA THR A 49 -3.01 56.19 -35.34
C THR A 49 -2.81 55.89 -33.86
N ALA A 50 -3.90 55.61 -33.13
CA ALA A 50 -3.88 55.44 -31.68
C ALA A 50 -4.51 54.11 -31.22
N GLY A 51 -5.08 53.30 -32.13
CA GLY A 51 -5.82 52.09 -31.76
C GLY A 51 -7.08 52.36 -30.95
N THR A 52 -7.61 53.59 -31.00
CA THR A 52 -8.78 54.04 -30.24
C THR A 52 -9.93 54.41 -31.17
N ASP A 53 -11.18 54.33 -30.69
CA ASP A 53 -12.39 54.58 -31.50
C ASP A 53 -12.44 53.69 -32.75
N CYS A 54 -12.08 52.42 -32.62
CA CYS A 54 -12.12 51.46 -33.72
C CYS A 54 -13.54 50.94 -34.01
N PRO A 55 -13.76 50.25 -35.15
CA PRO A 55 -15.05 49.60 -35.45
C PRO A 55 -15.58 48.71 -34.32
N ILE A 56 -16.88 48.83 -34.04
CA ILE A 56 -17.62 48.10 -33.00
C ILE A 56 -18.88 47.50 -33.63
N LEU A 57 -19.08 46.19 -33.48
CA LEU A 57 -20.36 45.56 -33.76
C LEU A 57 -21.33 45.86 -32.63
N LYS A 58 -22.45 46.51 -32.94
CA LYS A 58 -23.51 46.83 -31.99
C LYS A 58 -24.82 46.18 -32.40
N PHE A 59 -25.59 45.80 -31.39
CA PHE A 59 -26.99 45.44 -31.52
C PHE A 59 -27.85 46.60 -31.04
N GLY A 60 -28.77 47.06 -31.88
CA GLY A 60 -29.78 48.04 -31.53
C GLY A 60 -31.17 47.44 -31.66
N HIS A 61 -32.05 47.73 -30.72
CA HIS A 61 -33.47 47.45 -30.90
C HIS A 61 -34.33 48.57 -30.30
N MET A 62 -35.54 48.67 -30.83
CA MET A 62 -36.62 49.46 -30.23
C MET A 62 -37.70 48.50 -29.77
N ASP A 63 -37.93 48.47 -28.46
CA ASP A 63 -38.97 47.62 -27.89
C ASP A 63 -40.38 48.17 -28.21
N SER A 64 -41.41 47.37 -27.92
CA SER A 64 -42.82 47.72 -28.14
C SER A 64 -43.29 48.98 -27.40
N THR A 65 -42.49 49.52 -26.47
CA THR A 65 -42.76 50.78 -25.76
C THR A 65 -42.08 52.00 -26.38
N ASN A 66 -41.48 51.83 -27.57
CA ASN A 66 -40.66 52.82 -28.28
C ASN A 66 -39.38 53.21 -27.55
N GLN A 67 -38.86 52.37 -26.65
CA GLN A 67 -37.55 52.60 -26.04
C GLN A 67 -36.44 51.97 -26.89
N VAL A 68 -35.45 52.79 -27.25
CA VAL A 68 -34.28 52.34 -28.01
C VAL A 68 -33.17 51.94 -27.05
N LYS A 69 -32.63 50.73 -27.24
CA LYS A 69 -31.51 50.20 -26.46
C LYS A 69 -30.40 49.74 -27.40
N TRP A 70 -29.16 50.09 -27.04
CA TRP A 70 -27.96 49.71 -27.76
C TRP A 70 -27.05 48.87 -26.86
N ARG A 71 -26.50 47.80 -27.41
CA ARG A 71 -25.52 46.93 -26.75
C ARG A 71 -24.33 46.73 -27.68
N GLU A 72 -23.13 46.82 -27.12
CA GLU A 72 -21.91 46.45 -27.83
C GLU A 72 -21.77 44.93 -27.78
N LEU A 73 -21.61 44.32 -28.95
CA LEU A 73 -21.44 42.87 -29.08
C LEU A 73 -19.95 42.52 -29.23
N LEU A 74 -19.23 43.23 -30.10
CA LEU A 74 -17.81 43.03 -30.35
C LEU A 74 -17.13 44.37 -30.58
N VAL A 75 -15.92 44.53 -30.08
CA VAL A 75 -15.05 45.67 -30.34
C VAL A 75 -13.82 45.16 -31.08
N LEU A 76 -13.32 45.91 -32.07
CA LEU A 76 -12.07 45.54 -32.74
C LEU A 76 -10.96 45.39 -31.70
N LYS A 77 -10.19 44.30 -31.83
CA LYS A 77 -9.12 43.97 -30.91
C LYS A 77 -8.08 45.12 -30.85
N PRO A 78 -7.75 45.66 -29.67
CA PRO A 78 -6.67 46.63 -29.52
C PRO A 78 -5.33 46.04 -29.98
N GLY A 79 -4.59 46.77 -30.82
CA GLY A 79 -3.34 46.31 -31.42
C GLY A 79 -3.48 45.62 -32.78
N THR A 80 -4.71 45.39 -33.27
CA THR A 80 -4.91 45.02 -34.69
C THR A 80 -4.29 46.10 -35.57
N ALA A 81 -3.37 45.70 -36.45
CA ALA A 81 -2.77 46.63 -37.40
C ALA A 81 -3.85 47.11 -38.39
N VAL A 82 -4.15 48.40 -38.35
CA VAL A 82 -5.13 49.05 -39.23
C VAL A 82 -4.38 50.09 -40.06
N THR A 83 -4.28 49.85 -41.36
CA THR A 83 -3.68 50.79 -42.31
C THR A 83 -4.79 51.44 -43.12
N GLY A 84 -4.80 52.78 -43.20
CA GLY A 84 -5.78 53.51 -44.00
C GLY A 84 -5.78 53.08 -45.46
N GLY A 85 -6.97 52.78 -46.00
CA GLY A 85 -7.15 52.34 -47.39
C GLY A 85 -6.90 50.85 -47.65
N GLU A 86 -6.44 50.07 -46.67
CA GLU A 86 -6.26 48.62 -46.77
C GLU A 86 -7.40 47.86 -46.09
N TRP A 87 -7.63 46.62 -46.55
CA TRP A 87 -8.59 45.70 -45.92
C TRP A 87 -7.94 45.00 -44.73
N PHE A 88 -8.63 44.95 -43.60
CA PHE A 88 -8.26 44.17 -42.42
C PHE A 88 -9.46 43.34 -41.92
N GLU A 89 -9.19 42.30 -41.14
CA GLU A 89 -10.24 41.43 -40.58
C GLU A 89 -10.76 41.97 -39.25
N PHE A 90 -12.09 41.97 -39.11
CA PHE A 90 -12.80 42.16 -37.85
C PHE A 90 -13.57 40.89 -37.52
N LYS A 91 -13.03 40.11 -36.58
CA LYS A 91 -13.61 38.84 -36.13
C LYS A 91 -13.73 38.77 -34.61
N GLY A 92 -14.70 38.02 -34.12
CA GLY A 92 -14.88 37.76 -32.69
C GLY A 92 -16.06 36.83 -32.39
N VAL A 93 -16.21 36.47 -31.12
CA VAL A 93 -17.31 35.61 -30.64
C VAL A 93 -18.29 36.45 -29.82
N PHE A 94 -19.58 36.43 -30.18
CA PHE A 94 -20.63 37.12 -29.43
C PHE A 94 -21.80 36.19 -29.15
N ASN A 95 -22.67 36.57 -28.23
CA ASN A 95 -23.94 35.89 -27.99
C ASN A 95 -25.10 36.90 -27.93
N MET A 96 -26.31 36.40 -28.17
CA MET A 96 -27.55 37.16 -28.00
C MET A 96 -28.41 36.48 -26.95
N HIS A 97 -28.89 37.23 -25.97
CA HIS A 97 -29.79 36.71 -24.93
C HIS A 97 -31.22 36.61 -25.47
N ALA A 98 -32.03 35.75 -24.87
CA ALA A 98 -33.44 35.55 -25.28
C ALA A 98 -34.25 36.86 -25.36
N TYR A 99 -34.08 37.77 -24.39
CA TYR A 99 -34.81 39.05 -24.37
C TYR A 99 -34.44 39.99 -25.54
N GLN A 100 -33.34 39.74 -26.25
CA GLN A 100 -32.89 40.54 -27.40
C GLN A 100 -33.47 40.04 -28.73
N LEU A 101 -34.15 38.89 -28.71
CA LEU A 101 -34.69 38.21 -29.88
C LEU A 101 -36.22 38.24 -29.87
N GLU A 102 -36.83 39.15 -29.10
CA GLU A 102 -38.28 39.27 -29.00
C GLU A 102 -38.88 39.71 -30.33
N SER A 103 -39.92 38.98 -30.77
CA SER A 103 -40.65 39.29 -32.01
C SER A 103 -41.53 40.55 -31.89
N SER A 104 -41.74 41.05 -30.67
CA SER A 104 -42.49 42.28 -30.37
C SER A 104 -41.69 43.57 -30.54
N ASP A 105 -40.39 43.50 -30.79
CA ASP A 105 -39.58 44.68 -31.11
C ASP A 105 -40.09 45.37 -32.37
N VAL A 106 -40.15 46.70 -32.35
CA VAL A 106 -40.53 47.54 -33.50
C VAL A 106 -39.49 47.43 -34.60
N TRP A 107 -38.21 47.38 -34.22
CA TRP A 107 -37.09 47.03 -35.09
C TRP A 107 -35.94 46.49 -34.25
N SER A 108 -35.16 45.59 -34.83
CA SER A 108 -33.92 45.06 -34.26
C SER A 108 -32.87 45.05 -35.38
N LEU A 109 -31.63 45.47 -35.10
CA LEU A 109 -30.58 45.53 -36.12
C LEU A 109 -29.19 45.31 -35.54
N LEU A 110 -28.28 44.87 -36.40
CA LEU A 110 -26.85 44.87 -36.19
C LEU A 110 -26.22 46.03 -36.97
N THR A 111 -25.23 46.69 -36.38
CA THR A 111 -24.48 47.75 -37.07
C THR A 111 -23.02 47.70 -36.72
N ILE A 112 -22.17 48.09 -37.66
CA ILE A 112 -20.75 48.35 -37.38
C ILE A 112 -20.61 49.87 -37.20
N ALA A 113 -20.51 50.30 -35.95
CA ALA A 113 -20.31 51.68 -35.54
C ALA A 113 -18.80 51.97 -35.34
N GLY A 114 -18.44 53.25 -35.17
CA GLY A 114 -17.04 53.71 -35.20
C GLY A 114 -16.43 53.59 -36.62
N PRO A 115 -15.27 54.18 -36.91
CA PRO A 115 -14.53 55.12 -36.09
C PRO A 115 -15.16 56.52 -36.16
N GLU A 116 -14.41 57.55 -35.76
CA GLU A 116 -14.87 58.94 -35.64
C GLU A 116 -15.53 59.52 -36.92
N PRO A 117 -16.32 60.60 -36.80
CA PRO A 117 -16.91 61.27 -37.97
C PRO A 117 -15.87 61.69 -39.02
N GLY A 118 -16.21 61.58 -40.30
CA GLY A 118 -15.34 61.93 -41.43
C GLY A 118 -14.46 60.78 -41.96
N VAL A 119 -14.44 59.63 -41.29
CA VAL A 119 -13.79 58.40 -41.78
C VAL A 119 -14.85 57.50 -42.39
N ASP A 120 -14.71 57.13 -43.66
CA ASP A 120 -15.61 56.22 -44.36
C ASP A 120 -15.32 54.75 -43.97
N ILE A 121 -16.37 53.92 -43.94
CA ILE A 121 -16.27 52.49 -43.65
C ILE A 121 -16.73 51.70 -44.87
N ALA A 122 -15.84 50.87 -45.40
CA ALA A 122 -16.21 49.81 -46.33
C ALA A 122 -16.17 48.44 -45.64
N VAL A 123 -17.17 47.61 -45.95
CA VAL A 123 -17.30 46.25 -45.44
C VAL A 123 -17.48 45.26 -46.58
N ASP A 124 -16.87 44.09 -46.43
CA ASP A 124 -16.95 42.95 -47.34
C ASP A 124 -16.89 41.62 -46.55
N ASP A 125 -17.25 40.50 -47.19
CA ASP A 125 -17.15 39.14 -46.61
C ASP A 125 -17.72 38.99 -45.18
N ILE A 126 -18.89 39.59 -44.91
CA ILE A 126 -19.55 39.47 -43.60
C ILE A 126 -20.13 38.06 -43.42
N SER A 127 -19.77 37.37 -42.34
CA SER A 127 -20.38 36.11 -41.93
C SER A 127 -20.73 36.11 -40.43
N ILE A 128 -21.89 35.52 -40.12
CA ILE A 128 -22.31 35.15 -38.77
C ILE A 128 -22.62 33.66 -38.83
N SER A 129 -21.87 32.85 -38.09
CA SER A 129 -22.03 31.40 -38.10
C SER A 129 -21.96 30.83 -36.69
N LEU A 130 -22.55 29.65 -36.48
CA LEU A 130 -22.28 28.87 -35.28
C LEU A 130 -20.81 28.39 -35.30
N PRO A 131 -20.21 28.12 -34.13
CA PRO A 131 -18.98 27.37 -34.03
C PRO A 131 -19.03 26.08 -34.86
N SER A 132 -17.89 25.69 -35.42
CA SER A 132 -17.73 24.38 -36.08
C SER A 132 -17.94 23.24 -35.09
N ALA A 133 -18.10 22.01 -35.60
CA ALA A 133 -18.27 20.82 -34.77
C ALA A 133 -17.14 20.65 -33.73
N GLY A 134 -15.91 21.04 -34.07
CA GLY A 134 -14.76 21.01 -33.15
C GLY A 134 -14.85 21.97 -31.96
N GLY A 135 -15.78 22.93 -31.98
CA GLY A 135 -16.09 23.79 -30.84
C GLY A 135 -17.07 23.18 -29.83
N TYR A 136 -17.60 21.97 -30.09
CA TYR A 136 -18.53 21.29 -29.20
C TYR A 136 -17.98 19.92 -28.75
N PRO A 137 -18.44 19.40 -27.59
CA PRO A 137 -18.15 18.02 -27.19
C PRO A 137 -18.65 17.01 -28.23
N ASP A 138 -17.99 15.85 -28.32
CA ASP A 138 -18.49 14.74 -29.15
C ASP A 138 -19.89 14.34 -28.67
N PRO A 139 -20.94 14.43 -29.52
CA PRO A 139 -22.30 14.09 -29.11
C PRO A 139 -22.47 12.62 -28.73
N ASN A 140 -21.59 11.72 -29.18
CA ASN A 140 -21.61 10.30 -28.81
C ASN A 140 -20.80 10.01 -27.55
N ASN A 141 -19.96 10.96 -27.11
CA ASN A 141 -19.09 10.79 -25.96
C ASN A 141 -18.83 12.15 -25.27
N VAL A 142 -19.91 12.79 -24.81
CA VAL A 142 -19.86 14.13 -24.21
C VAL A 142 -18.87 14.21 -23.04
N CYS A 143 -18.78 13.13 -22.24
CA CYS A 143 -17.91 13.07 -21.08
C CYS A 143 -16.53 12.47 -21.36
N GLY A 144 -16.20 12.13 -22.62
CA GLY A 144 -14.95 11.47 -22.98
C GLY A 144 -13.72 12.36 -22.84
N ASN A 145 -13.87 13.67 -23.11
CA ASN A 145 -12.85 14.67 -22.86
C ASN A 145 -13.54 15.95 -22.38
N LEU A 146 -13.18 16.45 -21.20
CA LEU A 146 -13.79 17.65 -20.63
C LEU A 146 -13.30 18.95 -21.29
N ILE A 147 -12.21 18.88 -22.06
CA ILE A 147 -11.67 20.00 -22.82
C ILE A 147 -12.02 19.81 -24.29
N VAL A 148 -12.69 20.81 -24.85
CA VAL A 148 -13.05 20.89 -26.27
C VAL A 148 -12.09 21.86 -26.94
N ASN A 149 -11.66 21.54 -28.17
CA ASN A 149 -10.75 22.37 -28.98
C ASN A 149 -9.40 22.70 -28.30
N GLY A 150 -8.84 21.76 -27.53
CA GLY A 150 -7.60 22.02 -26.78
C GLY A 150 -6.33 22.21 -27.61
N ASP A 151 -6.36 21.86 -28.90
CA ASP A 151 -5.32 22.06 -29.91
C ASP A 151 -5.57 23.30 -30.80
N GLY A 152 -6.67 24.02 -30.56
CA GLY A 152 -7.01 25.23 -31.31
C GLY A 152 -7.47 25.05 -32.77
N SER A 153 -7.35 23.85 -33.34
CA SER A 153 -7.60 23.58 -34.77
C SER A 153 -9.09 23.50 -35.13
N GLY A 154 -9.94 23.18 -34.15
CA GLY A 154 -11.35 22.86 -34.31
C GLY A 154 -12.30 24.05 -34.44
N SER A 155 -11.81 25.29 -34.27
CA SER A 155 -12.65 26.51 -34.17
C SER A 155 -12.43 27.53 -35.28
N GLY A 156 -11.81 27.16 -36.41
CA GLY A 156 -11.75 28.02 -37.61
C GLY A 156 -11.08 29.38 -37.37
N GLY A 157 -10.05 29.43 -36.53
CA GLY A 157 -9.32 30.67 -36.23
C GLY A 157 -9.88 31.50 -35.07
N PHE A 158 -10.81 30.95 -34.28
CA PHE A 158 -11.37 31.54 -33.08
C PHE A 158 -10.87 30.82 -31.82
N VAL A 159 -10.68 31.54 -30.71
CA VAL A 159 -10.18 30.97 -29.44
C VAL A 159 -11.24 30.17 -28.66
N PHE A 160 -12.42 29.93 -29.25
CA PHE A 160 -13.55 29.26 -28.61
C PHE A 160 -13.26 27.76 -28.34
N PRO A 161 -13.74 27.18 -27.22
CA PRO A 161 -14.54 27.78 -26.14
C PRO A 161 -13.70 28.47 -25.05
N HIS A 162 -12.39 28.58 -25.24
CA HIS A 162 -11.48 29.16 -24.27
C HIS A 162 -11.66 30.67 -24.14
N GLN A 163 -11.36 31.17 -22.95
CA GLN A 163 -11.50 32.59 -22.60
C GLN A 163 -10.24 33.07 -21.90
N SER A 164 -10.00 34.37 -21.94
CA SER A 164 -8.97 34.98 -21.11
C SER A 164 -9.54 35.41 -19.77
N LEU A 165 -8.79 35.24 -18.68
CA LEU A 165 -9.07 35.94 -17.41
C LEU A 165 -8.61 37.40 -17.41
N LEU A 166 -7.87 37.81 -18.44
CA LEU A 166 -7.58 39.21 -18.77
C LEU A 166 -8.76 39.82 -19.56
N PRO A 167 -8.76 41.14 -19.82
CA PRO A 167 -9.65 41.72 -20.83
C PRO A 167 -9.65 40.91 -22.14
N SER A 168 -10.81 40.85 -22.81
CA SER A 168 -11.14 39.87 -23.86
C SER A 168 -10.21 39.81 -25.08
N ASN A 169 -9.23 40.70 -25.17
CA ASN A 169 -8.27 40.83 -26.26
C ASN A 169 -6.91 40.18 -26.01
N ALA A 170 -6.61 39.64 -24.82
CA ALA A 170 -5.27 39.12 -24.52
C ALA A 170 -4.96 37.72 -25.09
N LEU A 171 -5.97 36.98 -25.55
CA LEU A 171 -5.84 35.61 -26.05
C LEU A 171 -5.99 35.57 -27.57
N ASP A 172 -5.05 34.92 -28.23
CA ASP A 172 -4.98 34.72 -29.68
C ASP A 172 -4.90 33.25 -30.04
N LEU A 173 -5.28 32.93 -31.28
CA LEU A 173 -4.88 31.69 -31.93
C LEU A 173 -3.75 32.01 -32.90
N LYS A 174 -2.61 31.34 -32.75
CA LYS A 174 -1.46 31.42 -33.64
C LYS A 174 -1.24 30.07 -34.33
N SER A 175 -0.47 30.10 -35.42
CA SER A 175 -0.12 28.89 -36.19
C SER A 175 1.35 28.96 -36.57
N ASP A 176 2.06 27.83 -36.48
CA ASP A 176 3.40 27.66 -37.03
C ASP A 176 3.41 27.08 -38.46
N GLY A 177 2.22 26.93 -39.05
CA GLY A 177 2.00 26.40 -40.39
C GLY A 177 1.47 24.96 -40.41
N THR A 178 1.76 24.15 -39.38
CA THR A 178 1.23 22.79 -39.23
C THR A 178 0.43 22.58 -37.96
N ASN A 179 0.64 23.45 -36.96
CA ASN A 179 0.06 23.33 -35.65
C ASN A 179 -0.50 24.69 -35.20
N ASP A 180 -1.76 24.69 -34.77
CA ASP A 180 -2.40 25.86 -34.18
C ASP A 180 -2.22 25.81 -32.67
N TYR A 181 -2.12 26.94 -32.01
CA TYR A 181 -1.94 27.02 -30.56
C TYR A 181 -2.49 28.33 -30.01
N PHE A 182 -2.86 28.32 -28.73
CA PHE A 182 -3.33 29.49 -28.03
C PHE A 182 -2.15 30.33 -27.56
N HIS A 183 -2.19 31.64 -27.79
CA HIS A 183 -1.16 32.58 -27.39
C HIS A 183 -1.77 33.64 -26.49
N LEU A 184 -1.35 33.69 -25.23
CA LEU A 184 -1.75 34.67 -24.25
C LEU A 184 -0.65 35.71 -24.07
N ASN A 185 -0.98 36.97 -24.35
CA ASN A 185 -0.05 38.10 -24.22
C ASN A 185 -0.52 39.13 -23.19
N THR A 186 0.30 40.16 -22.96
CA THR A 186 -0.03 41.32 -22.10
C THR A 186 -0.29 40.97 -20.63
N ARG A 187 0.30 39.86 -20.17
CA ARG A 187 0.21 39.42 -18.78
C ARG A 187 0.89 40.45 -17.86
N ASN A 188 0.30 40.66 -16.68
CA ASN A 188 0.88 41.50 -15.63
C ASN A 188 0.85 40.86 -14.24
N LYS A 189 0.20 39.71 -14.08
CA LYS A 189 0.17 38.88 -12.87
C LYS A 189 0.41 37.42 -13.20
N PHE A 190 0.95 36.70 -12.21
CA PHE A 190 1.22 35.26 -12.27
C PHE A 190 -0.03 34.39 -12.52
N HIS A 191 -1.23 34.91 -12.25
CA HIS A 191 -2.51 34.23 -12.46
C HIS A 191 -3.27 34.75 -13.68
N ASP A 192 -2.68 35.64 -14.47
CA ASP A 192 -3.24 36.03 -15.76
C ASP A 192 -3.08 34.85 -16.72
N THR A 193 -4.20 34.24 -17.11
CA THR A 193 -4.20 32.94 -17.78
C THR A 193 -5.44 32.75 -18.65
N MET A 194 -5.41 31.70 -19.47
CA MET A 194 -6.57 31.20 -20.16
C MET A 194 -7.44 30.37 -19.22
N LYS A 195 -8.75 30.52 -19.35
CA LYS A 195 -9.78 29.77 -18.66
C LYS A 195 -10.51 28.88 -19.65
N THR A 196 -10.69 27.62 -19.29
CA THR A 196 -11.54 26.68 -20.01
C THR A 196 -12.63 26.19 -19.07
N ASP A 197 -13.90 26.43 -19.39
CA ASP A 197 -14.99 25.84 -18.62
C ASP A 197 -15.11 24.36 -18.93
N LEU A 198 -15.17 23.53 -17.88
CA LEU A 198 -15.35 22.09 -18.01
C LEU A 198 -16.85 21.77 -18.12
N ILE A 199 -17.16 20.63 -18.73
CA ILE A 199 -18.54 20.15 -18.91
C ILE A 199 -19.08 19.70 -17.55
N THR A 200 -19.77 20.61 -16.83
CA THR A 200 -20.22 20.39 -15.45
C THR A 200 -21.10 19.15 -15.27
N GLY A 201 -21.91 18.78 -16.28
CA GLY A 201 -22.72 17.56 -16.26
C GLY A 201 -21.90 16.24 -16.25
N CYS A 202 -20.61 16.29 -16.57
CA CYS A 202 -19.70 15.15 -16.53
C CYS A 202 -18.82 15.14 -15.27
N VAL A 203 -18.82 16.23 -14.50
CA VAL A 203 -18.10 16.34 -13.23
C VAL A 203 -18.95 15.68 -12.14
N ALA A 204 -18.63 14.41 -11.83
CA ALA A 204 -19.23 13.67 -10.73
C ALA A 204 -18.17 13.25 -9.71
N ALA A 205 -18.54 13.22 -8.43
CA ALA A 205 -17.64 12.83 -7.36
C ALA A 205 -17.21 11.37 -7.55
N GLY A 206 -15.91 11.11 -7.49
CA GLY A 206 -15.28 9.82 -7.78
C GLY A 206 -14.97 9.58 -9.25
N ASN A 207 -15.36 10.44 -10.19
CA ASN A 207 -14.88 10.32 -11.58
C ASN A 207 -13.43 10.78 -11.67
N THR A 208 -12.60 9.98 -12.35
CA THR A 208 -11.20 10.26 -12.62
C THR A 208 -10.99 10.58 -14.10
N TYR A 209 -10.29 11.68 -14.34
CA TYR A 209 -9.90 12.13 -15.68
C TYR A 209 -8.37 12.30 -15.75
N THR A 210 -7.77 11.97 -16.88
CA THR A 210 -6.34 12.17 -17.14
C THR A 210 -6.12 13.50 -17.84
N PHE A 211 -5.46 14.44 -17.16
CA PHE A 211 -5.06 15.73 -17.71
C PHE A 211 -3.73 15.63 -18.46
N SER A 212 -3.65 16.27 -19.64
CA SER A 212 -2.40 16.56 -20.34
C SER A 212 -2.48 17.89 -21.09
N GLY A 213 -1.36 18.57 -21.24
CA GLY A 213 -1.28 19.81 -22.02
C GLY A 213 0.15 20.25 -22.27
N LYS A 214 0.35 21.07 -23.30
CA LYS A 214 1.65 21.66 -23.65
C LYS A 214 1.65 23.15 -23.37
N PHE A 215 2.77 23.64 -22.83
CA PHE A 215 2.96 25.05 -22.49
C PHE A 215 4.30 25.54 -23.00
N ARG A 216 4.35 26.77 -23.52
CA ARG A 216 5.59 27.47 -23.84
C ARG A 216 5.56 28.88 -23.28
N VAL A 217 6.37 29.15 -22.28
CA VAL A 217 6.53 30.50 -21.70
C VAL A 217 7.69 31.21 -22.41
N HIS A 218 7.51 32.41 -22.95
CA HIS A 218 8.55 33.08 -23.77
C HIS A 218 9.70 33.69 -22.95
N THR A 219 10.40 32.87 -22.15
CA THR A 219 11.49 33.27 -21.24
C THR A 219 12.63 32.25 -21.23
N THR A 220 13.85 32.75 -21.00
CA THR A 220 15.05 31.93 -20.78
C THR A 220 15.29 31.61 -19.30
N SER A 221 14.49 32.20 -18.39
CA SER A 221 14.54 31.89 -16.96
C SER A 221 13.80 30.59 -16.67
N SER A 222 14.27 29.83 -15.67
CA SER A 222 13.57 28.63 -15.21
C SER A 222 12.20 28.99 -14.65
N VAL A 223 11.14 28.59 -15.33
CA VAL A 223 9.75 28.88 -14.95
C VAL A 223 8.92 27.61 -14.91
N VAL A 224 7.92 27.61 -14.05
CA VAL A 224 7.03 26.47 -13.83
C VAL A 224 5.59 26.88 -14.05
N VAL A 225 4.87 26.04 -14.80
CA VAL A 225 3.41 26.14 -14.99
C VAL A 225 2.72 25.18 -14.02
N LYS A 226 1.63 25.64 -13.41
CA LYS A 226 0.81 24.89 -12.44
C LYS A 226 -0.65 24.91 -12.90
N PRO A 227 -1.17 23.83 -13.48
CA PRO A 227 -2.59 23.68 -13.79
C PRO A 227 -3.44 23.51 -12.52
N TYR A 228 -4.60 24.18 -12.49
CA TYR A 228 -5.56 24.13 -11.39
C TYR A 228 -6.99 23.92 -11.89
N ILE A 229 -7.76 23.16 -11.12
CA ILE A 229 -9.22 23.22 -11.17
C ILE A 229 -9.68 24.38 -10.29
N ARG A 230 -10.40 25.32 -10.90
CA ARG A 230 -11.03 26.46 -10.25
C ARG A 230 -12.52 26.23 -10.13
N THR A 231 -13.05 26.29 -8.91
CA THR A 231 -14.48 26.13 -8.64
C THR A 231 -15.08 27.41 -8.03
N LEU A 232 -16.34 27.71 -8.37
CA LEU A 232 -17.12 28.78 -7.73
C LEU A 232 -18.11 28.18 -6.74
N GLN A 233 -17.89 28.39 -5.45
CA GLN A 233 -18.73 27.80 -4.39
C GLN A 233 -20.02 28.62 -4.18
N PRO A 234 -21.22 28.05 -4.41
CA PRO A 234 -22.49 28.80 -4.36
C PRO A 234 -22.82 29.38 -2.98
N ALA A 235 -22.38 28.72 -1.90
CA ALA A 235 -22.71 29.15 -0.54
C ALA A 235 -21.90 30.38 -0.07
N GLN A 236 -20.77 30.68 -0.71
CA GLN A 236 -19.79 31.67 -0.23
C GLN A 236 -19.38 32.71 -1.28
N ASP A 237 -19.83 32.55 -2.53
CA ASP A 237 -19.40 33.34 -3.69
C ASP A 237 -17.87 33.48 -3.77
N LYS A 238 -17.17 32.39 -3.47
CA LYS A 238 -15.72 32.31 -3.34
C LYS A 238 -15.15 31.32 -4.34
N PHE A 239 -14.01 31.66 -4.92
CA PHE A 239 -13.23 30.75 -5.76
C PHE A 239 -12.31 29.89 -4.92
N GLU A 240 -12.32 28.58 -5.19
CA GLU A 240 -11.35 27.62 -4.69
C GLU A 240 -10.49 27.11 -5.84
N PHE A 241 -9.24 26.77 -5.54
CA PHE A 241 -8.24 26.35 -6.52
C PHE A 241 -7.60 25.07 -6.02
N GLN A 242 -7.77 23.99 -6.78
CA GLN A 242 -7.14 22.70 -6.49
C GLN A 242 -6.07 22.41 -7.54
N PRO A 243 -4.79 22.21 -7.14
CA PRO A 243 -3.73 21.91 -8.10
C PRO A 243 -3.98 20.54 -8.72
N ILE A 244 -3.70 20.41 -10.03
CA ILE A 244 -3.71 19.12 -10.74
C ILE A 244 -2.32 18.51 -10.66
N THR A 245 -1.30 19.27 -11.07
CA THR A 245 0.10 18.81 -11.09
C THR A 245 1.05 20.00 -11.11
N LEU A 246 2.34 19.73 -10.96
CA LEU A 246 3.45 20.66 -11.17
C LEU A 246 4.17 20.26 -12.46
N CYS A 247 4.13 21.10 -13.50
CA CYS A 247 4.82 20.78 -14.75
C CYS A 247 6.35 20.82 -14.55
N ALA A 248 7.10 20.13 -15.41
CA ALA A 248 8.55 20.22 -15.41
C ALA A 248 9.00 21.69 -15.64
N PRO A 249 10.09 22.17 -15.01
CA PRO A 249 10.60 23.51 -15.26
C PRO A 249 11.02 23.68 -16.72
N GLN A 250 10.58 24.76 -17.34
CA GLN A 250 10.99 25.12 -18.69
C GLN A 250 12.33 25.86 -18.65
N THR A 251 13.26 25.49 -19.55
CA THR A 251 14.61 26.08 -19.65
C THR A 251 14.93 26.71 -21.01
N SER A 252 14.02 26.61 -21.97
CA SER A 252 14.12 27.14 -23.34
C SER A 252 12.92 28.04 -23.63
N ALA A 253 13.12 29.17 -24.31
CA ALA A 253 12.02 30.09 -24.64
C ALA A 253 11.19 29.63 -25.85
N ASP A 254 11.74 28.73 -26.67
CA ASP A 254 11.17 28.38 -27.98
C ASP A 254 10.41 27.04 -27.98
N ASP A 255 10.62 26.21 -26.95
CA ASP A 255 10.11 24.83 -26.89
C ASP A 255 8.89 24.69 -25.98
N PHE A 256 7.95 23.83 -26.40
CA PHE A 256 6.84 23.41 -25.55
C PHE A 256 7.29 22.38 -24.52
N VAL A 257 6.85 22.56 -23.27
CA VAL A 257 6.94 21.58 -22.20
C VAL A 257 5.60 20.86 -22.07
N THR A 258 5.64 19.54 -22.08
CA THR A 258 4.45 18.72 -21.81
C THR A 258 4.24 18.59 -20.31
N CYS A 259 3.00 18.82 -19.89
CA CYS A 259 2.52 18.64 -18.53
C CYS A 259 1.54 17.47 -18.49
N GLY A 260 1.78 16.49 -17.63
CA GLY A 260 1.04 15.22 -17.62
C GLY A 260 1.58 14.16 -18.58
N PRO A 261 0.90 13.00 -18.72
CA PRO A 261 -0.43 12.70 -18.20
C PRO A 261 -0.47 12.61 -16.66
N VAL A 262 -1.47 13.25 -16.02
CA VAL A 262 -1.74 13.11 -14.58
C VAL A 262 -3.23 12.91 -14.34
N ASP A 263 -3.59 11.98 -13.49
CA ASP A 263 -4.98 11.72 -13.12
C ASP A 263 -5.48 12.70 -12.06
N PHE A 264 -6.74 13.09 -12.21
CA PHE A 264 -7.44 13.96 -11.28
C PHE A 264 -8.83 13.39 -10.98
N THR A 265 -9.09 13.12 -9.72
CA THR A 265 -10.38 12.61 -9.23
C THR A 265 -11.23 13.75 -8.69
N PHE A 266 -12.41 13.91 -9.25
CA PHE A 266 -13.37 14.91 -8.76
C PHE A 266 -13.98 14.48 -7.42
N THR A 267 -14.30 15.45 -6.59
CA THR A 267 -14.90 15.27 -5.25
C THR A 267 -16.20 16.08 -5.13
N ASP A 268 -16.93 15.92 -4.02
CA ASP A 268 -18.18 16.65 -3.75
C ASP A 268 -18.02 18.17 -3.87
N VAL A 269 -16.86 18.70 -3.51
CA VAL A 269 -16.49 20.13 -3.62
C VAL A 269 -16.61 20.65 -5.05
N HIS A 270 -16.40 19.79 -6.04
CA HIS A 270 -16.50 20.14 -7.46
C HIS A 270 -17.92 20.00 -7.99
N THR A 271 -18.62 18.94 -7.60
CA THR A 271 -19.99 18.65 -8.07
C THR A 271 -21.02 19.66 -7.58
N THR A 272 -20.77 20.25 -6.42
CA THR A 272 -21.66 21.25 -5.80
C THR A 272 -21.32 22.68 -6.24
N ALA A 273 -20.27 22.88 -7.04
CA ALA A 273 -19.85 24.19 -7.52
C ALA A 273 -20.80 24.72 -8.61
N SER A 274 -20.97 26.04 -8.66
CA SER A 274 -21.76 26.71 -9.72
C SER A 274 -21.04 26.72 -11.07
N SER A 275 -19.72 26.62 -11.06
CA SER A 275 -18.88 26.48 -12.25
C SER A 275 -17.59 25.75 -11.90
N VAL A 276 -17.10 24.94 -12.83
CA VAL A 276 -15.81 24.25 -12.74
C VAL A 276 -15.00 24.59 -13.99
N SER A 277 -13.81 25.13 -13.82
CA SER A 277 -12.96 25.58 -14.93
C SER A 277 -11.51 25.17 -14.73
N LEU A 278 -10.80 24.91 -15.81
CA LEU A 278 -9.35 24.76 -15.82
C LEU A 278 -8.68 26.13 -16.00
N VAL A 279 -7.69 26.41 -15.16
CA VAL A 279 -6.85 27.62 -15.19
C VAL A 279 -5.39 27.27 -14.88
N TYR A 280 -4.46 28.17 -15.17
CA TYR A 280 -3.03 27.92 -14.95
C TYR A 280 -2.38 29.06 -14.19
N ILE A 281 -1.54 28.75 -13.21
CA ILE A 281 -0.66 29.70 -12.53
C ILE A 281 0.76 29.49 -13.05
N ILE A 282 1.44 30.58 -13.33
CA ILE A 282 2.78 30.56 -13.91
C ILE A 282 3.65 31.36 -12.97
N ASP A 283 4.79 30.80 -12.55
CA ASP A 283 5.73 31.46 -11.63
C ASP A 283 6.54 32.58 -12.34
N ASP A 284 5.89 33.27 -13.28
CA ASP A 284 6.30 34.49 -13.96
C ASP A 284 5.03 35.32 -14.25
N ALA A 285 5.10 36.63 -14.03
CA ALA A 285 3.93 37.52 -14.08
C ALA A 285 3.73 38.26 -15.40
N THR A 286 4.74 38.33 -16.27
CA THR A 286 4.75 39.32 -17.37
C THR A 286 4.99 38.73 -18.75
N THR A 287 5.55 37.53 -18.82
CA THR A 287 5.93 36.90 -20.06
C THR A 287 4.74 36.25 -20.74
N ASP A 288 4.68 36.37 -22.06
CA ASP A 288 3.66 35.74 -22.89
C ASP A 288 3.76 34.21 -22.82
N VAL A 289 2.64 33.53 -23.01
CA VAL A 289 2.50 32.09 -22.81
C VAL A 289 1.71 31.50 -23.94
N ASP A 290 2.22 30.41 -24.51
CA ASP A 290 1.48 29.58 -25.44
C ASP A 290 0.96 28.32 -24.75
N MET A 291 -0.23 27.89 -25.14
CA MET A 291 -0.88 26.68 -24.66
C MET A 291 -1.39 25.87 -25.84
N ASP A 292 -1.22 24.56 -25.76
CA ASP A 292 -1.54 23.65 -26.86
C ASP A 292 -1.83 22.23 -26.35
N ASP A 293 -2.45 21.39 -27.19
CA ASP A 293 -2.77 19.99 -26.93
C ASP A 293 -3.45 19.73 -25.57
N LEU A 294 -4.33 20.64 -25.16
CA LEU A 294 -5.01 20.54 -23.86
C LEU A 294 -6.06 19.43 -23.90
N SER A 295 -5.94 18.47 -22.99
CA SER A 295 -6.88 17.36 -22.87
C SER A 295 -7.15 17.02 -21.42
N PHE A 296 -8.37 16.54 -21.17
CA PHE A 296 -8.77 16.03 -19.87
C PHE A 296 -9.71 14.85 -20.09
N VAL A 297 -9.11 13.69 -20.35
CA VAL A 297 -9.78 12.51 -20.92
C VAL A 297 -10.33 11.62 -19.81
N PHE A 298 -11.54 11.09 -19.97
CA PHE A 298 -12.15 10.19 -18.99
C PHE A 298 -11.32 8.92 -18.83
N LYS A 299 -10.94 8.61 -17.58
CA LYS A 299 -10.22 7.39 -17.22
C LYS A 299 -11.17 6.36 -16.60
N SER A 300 -11.87 6.76 -15.54
CA SER A 300 -12.78 5.88 -14.80
C SER A 300 -13.90 6.69 -14.13
N GLY A 301 -15.07 6.04 -13.97
CA GLY A 301 -16.17 6.61 -13.21
C GLY A 301 -16.03 6.30 -11.73
N ALA A 302 -16.81 6.98 -10.90
CA ALA A 302 -16.97 6.62 -9.50
C ALA A 302 -17.31 5.12 -9.36
N PRO A 303 -16.68 4.37 -8.45
CA PRO A 303 -17.04 2.97 -8.20
C PRO A 303 -18.54 2.89 -7.87
N SER A 304 -19.34 2.37 -8.79
CA SER A 304 -20.81 2.38 -8.71
C SER A 304 -21.39 1.20 -7.94
N GLY A 305 -20.56 0.45 -7.21
CA GLY A 305 -20.96 -0.72 -6.43
C GLY A 305 -19.92 -1.84 -6.49
N TYR A 306 -20.25 -2.97 -5.89
CA TYR A 306 -19.40 -4.18 -5.91
C TYR A 306 -19.89 -5.11 -6.98
N VAL A 307 -19.04 -5.53 -7.91
CA VAL A 307 -19.41 -6.59 -8.84
C VAL A 307 -19.03 -7.92 -8.22
N LEU A 308 -20.02 -8.80 -8.02
CA LEU A 308 -19.76 -10.16 -7.57
C LEU A 308 -18.88 -10.89 -8.57
N ASP A 309 -17.89 -11.63 -8.06
CA ASP A 309 -17.11 -12.55 -8.89
C ASP A 309 -18.05 -13.51 -9.64
N SER A 310 -17.72 -13.79 -10.91
CA SER A 310 -18.44 -14.74 -11.76
C SER A 310 -18.66 -16.12 -11.13
N ALA A 311 -17.81 -16.53 -10.18
CA ALA A 311 -17.94 -17.77 -9.42
C ALA A 311 -19.06 -17.73 -8.36
N VAL A 312 -19.51 -16.53 -7.97
CA VAL A 312 -20.59 -16.34 -7.00
C VAL A 312 -21.93 -16.34 -7.73
N THR A 313 -22.89 -17.12 -7.23
CA THR A 313 -24.26 -17.12 -7.77
C THR A 313 -25.02 -15.88 -7.29
N PRO A 314 -25.35 -14.90 -8.15
CA PRO A 314 -25.93 -13.63 -7.70
C PRO A 314 -27.29 -13.81 -7.02
N SER A 315 -28.07 -14.82 -7.41
CA SER A 315 -29.37 -15.12 -6.80
C SER A 315 -29.30 -15.59 -5.34
N CYS A 316 -28.10 -15.90 -4.82
CA CYS A 316 -27.88 -16.23 -3.41
C CYS A 316 -27.66 -14.97 -2.54
N TRP A 317 -27.49 -13.81 -3.16
CA TRP A 317 -27.37 -12.51 -2.51
C TRP A 317 -28.64 -11.72 -2.76
N GLY A 318 -29.11 -10.95 -1.77
CA GLY A 318 -30.40 -10.28 -1.88
C GLY A 318 -30.47 -9.03 -1.03
N ALA A 319 -31.39 -8.13 -1.41
CA ALA A 319 -31.67 -6.91 -0.65
C ALA A 319 -32.01 -7.24 0.81
N GLY A 320 -31.47 -6.44 1.73
CA GLY A 320 -31.60 -6.62 3.18
C GLY A 320 -30.61 -7.60 3.80
N ALA A 321 -29.83 -8.34 3.01
CA ALA A 321 -28.79 -9.20 3.57
C ALA A 321 -27.63 -8.37 4.11
N GLU A 322 -27.13 -8.76 5.28
CA GLU A 322 -25.98 -8.17 5.95
C GLU A 322 -24.68 -8.67 5.33
N VAL A 323 -23.77 -7.73 5.07
CA VAL A 323 -22.43 -7.96 4.55
C VAL A 323 -21.42 -7.25 5.44
N VAL A 324 -20.20 -7.77 5.46
CA VAL A 324 -19.07 -7.13 6.13
C VAL A 324 -17.94 -6.89 5.14
N LEU A 325 -17.34 -5.72 5.28
CA LEU A 325 -16.07 -5.38 4.70
C LEU A 325 -14.97 -5.52 5.76
N PRO A 326 -13.91 -6.28 5.52
CA PRO A 326 -12.78 -6.30 6.44
C PRO A 326 -12.05 -4.96 6.49
N SER A 327 -11.17 -4.81 7.48
CA SER A 327 -10.29 -3.64 7.54
C SER A 327 -9.39 -3.58 6.31
N GLU A 328 -9.26 -2.37 5.75
CA GLU A 328 -8.37 -2.09 4.62
C GLU A 328 -7.10 -1.34 5.04
N ASN A 329 -6.87 -1.11 6.34
CA ASN A 329 -5.78 -0.29 6.86
C ASN A 329 -4.97 -1.02 7.94
N LEU A 330 -4.09 -0.32 8.68
CA LEU A 330 -3.26 -0.94 9.72
C LEU A 330 -3.98 -1.18 11.05
N HIS A 331 -5.24 -0.74 11.20
CA HIS A 331 -6.10 -1.11 12.31
C HIS A 331 -6.75 -2.46 12.06
N HIS A 332 -6.56 -3.39 12.97
CA HIS A 332 -7.20 -4.70 12.89
C HIS A 332 -8.72 -4.68 13.14
N TYR A 333 -9.27 -3.56 13.61
CA TYR A 333 -10.66 -3.43 14.07
C TYR A 333 -11.55 -2.54 13.21
N ASP A 334 -11.05 -2.00 12.09
CA ASP A 334 -11.79 -1.10 11.19
C ASP A 334 -12.69 -1.85 10.19
N ALA A 335 -13.17 -3.04 10.54
CA ALA A 335 -14.13 -3.76 9.71
C ALA A 335 -15.52 -3.09 9.80
N GLU A 336 -16.20 -2.93 8.66
CA GLU A 336 -17.48 -2.22 8.55
C GLU A 336 -18.60 -3.16 8.08
N THR A 337 -19.77 -3.10 8.73
CA THR A 337 -20.96 -3.84 8.31
C THR A 337 -22.00 -2.93 7.67
N THR A 338 -22.74 -3.47 6.71
CA THR A 338 -23.89 -2.79 6.10
C THR A 338 -24.85 -3.82 5.52
N THR A 339 -25.92 -3.35 4.87
CA THR A 339 -26.87 -4.21 4.17
C THR A 339 -26.85 -3.96 2.67
N ILE A 340 -27.23 -4.98 1.90
CA ILE A 340 -27.41 -4.85 0.45
C ILE A 340 -28.71 -4.09 0.19
N ALA A 341 -28.66 -3.01 -0.59
CA ALA A 341 -29.85 -2.29 -1.07
C ALA A 341 -30.48 -3.02 -2.26
N SER A 342 -29.68 -3.40 -3.25
CA SER A 342 -30.11 -4.12 -4.44
C SER A 342 -28.97 -4.94 -5.04
N VAL A 343 -29.35 -5.98 -5.79
CA VAL A 343 -28.45 -6.75 -6.67
C VAL A 343 -29.00 -6.59 -8.09
N GLU A 344 -28.22 -5.95 -8.95
CA GLU A 344 -28.60 -5.64 -10.33
C GLU A 344 -28.17 -6.72 -11.32
N ALA A 345 -28.58 -6.57 -12.58
CA ALA A 345 -28.16 -7.47 -13.65
C ALA A 345 -26.62 -7.46 -13.78
N GLY A 346 -26.03 -8.65 -13.98
CA GLY A 346 -24.56 -8.79 -14.02
C GLY A 346 -23.89 -8.92 -12.64
N GLY A 347 -24.66 -8.97 -11.54
CA GLY A 347 -24.12 -9.23 -10.20
C GLY A 347 -23.58 -7.98 -9.49
N GLN A 348 -23.91 -6.78 -9.97
CA GLN A 348 -23.59 -5.54 -9.30
C GLN A 348 -24.42 -5.38 -8.01
N ILE A 349 -23.74 -5.18 -6.90
CA ILE A 349 -24.28 -4.97 -5.57
C ILE A 349 -24.22 -3.49 -5.25
N ILE A 350 -25.38 -2.94 -4.88
CA ILE A 350 -25.50 -1.62 -4.29
C ILE A 350 -25.70 -1.81 -2.78
N LEU A 351 -24.88 -1.14 -1.97
CA LEU A 351 -25.01 -1.17 -0.51
C LEU A 351 -25.94 -0.07 -0.02
N ALA A 352 -26.71 -0.34 1.04
CA ALA A 352 -27.66 0.60 1.62
C ALA A 352 -26.99 1.84 2.21
N ASN A 353 -25.84 1.63 2.86
CA ASN A 353 -24.91 2.68 3.21
C ASN A 353 -23.59 2.39 2.47
N PRO A 354 -23.09 3.32 1.63
CA PRO A 354 -21.77 3.19 1.06
C PRO A 354 -20.73 3.02 2.16
N ILE A 355 -19.92 1.97 2.07
CA ILE A 355 -18.75 1.80 2.93
C ILE A 355 -17.65 2.66 2.32
N GLN A 356 -16.99 3.47 3.15
CA GLN A 356 -15.85 4.24 2.66
C GLN A 356 -14.74 3.26 2.28
N ARG A 357 -14.38 3.26 1.01
CA ARG A 357 -13.16 2.62 0.52
C ARG A 357 -11.96 3.49 0.79
N THR A 358 -10.82 2.85 0.83
CA THR A 358 -9.56 3.54 1.09
C THR A 358 -8.74 3.77 -0.17
N SER A 359 -8.96 2.96 -1.21
CA SER A 359 -8.50 3.22 -2.58
C SER A 359 -9.67 3.08 -3.56
N GLN A 360 -9.66 3.90 -4.62
CA GLN A 360 -10.63 3.82 -5.73
C GLN A 360 -10.08 3.04 -6.93
N ASP A 361 -8.81 2.62 -6.87
CA ASP A 361 -8.16 1.89 -7.94
C ASP A 361 -8.50 0.40 -7.90
N VAL A 362 -8.71 -0.18 -9.09
CA VAL A 362 -8.88 -1.62 -9.25
C VAL A 362 -7.49 -2.26 -9.26
N ASN A 363 -7.01 -2.66 -8.09
CA ASN A 363 -5.77 -3.43 -7.98
C ASN A 363 -6.10 -4.91 -7.70
N PRO A 364 -5.78 -5.84 -8.63
CA PRO A 364 -6.07 -7.27 -8.44
C PRO A 364 -5.32 -7.88 -7.23
N ASP A 365 -4.24 -7.25 -6.78
CA ASP A 365 -3.43 -7.72 -5.67
C ASP A 365 -3.97 -7.32 -4.29
N TYR A 366 -4.69 -6.22 -4.22
CA TYR A 366 -5.38 -5.73 -3.01
C TYR A 366 -6.89 -5.67 -3.22
N THR A 367 -7.44 -6.58 -4.04
CA THR A 367 -8.87 -6.61 -4.34
C THR A 367 -9.63 -6.75 -3.04
N PRO A 368 -10.58 -5.85 -2.76
CA PRO A 368 -11.25 -5.91 -1.48
C PRO A 368 -12.20 -7.10 -1.37
N GLU A 369 -12.19 -7.74 -0.20
CA GLU A 369 -13.13 -8.80 0.13
C GLU A 369 -14.46 -8.22 0.62
N LEU A 370 -15.58 -8.81 0.17
CA LEU A 370 -16.92 -8.52 0.68
C LEU A 370 -17.54 -9.85 1.12
N ALA A 371 -17.83 -9.99 2.42
CA ALA A 371 -18.32 -11.25 2.96
C ALA A 371 -19.80 -11.18 3.36
N LEU A 372 -20.60 -12.11 2.85
CA LEU A 372 -22.02 -12.23 3.20
C LEU A 372 -22.18 -12.88 4.59
N LEU A 373 -22.81 -12.17 5.53
CA LEU A 373 -23.07 -12.66 6.88
C LEU A 373 -24.42 -13.38 6.99
N SER A 374 -25.47 -12.87 6.33
CA SER A 374 -26.81 -13.43 6.47
C SER A 374 -26.95 -14.86 5.92
N ARG A 375 -27.71 -15.69 6.64
CA ARG A 375 -28.11 -17.05 6.25
C ARG A 375 -29.59 -17.26 6.58
N ASN A 376 -30.24 -18.22 5.92
CA ASN A 376 -31.67 -18.52 6.15
C ASN A 376 -31.93 -19.30 7.45
N ILE A 377 -30.93 -19.99 7.98
CA ILE A 377 -31.01 -20.73 9.24
C ILE A 377 -30.08 -20.04 10.23
N VAL A 378 -30.65 -19.47 11.28
CA VAL A 378 -29.91 -18.72 12.30
C VAL A 378 -30.05 -19.42 13.65
N PHE A 379 -28.91 -19.69 14.27
CA PHE A 379 -28.80 -20.10 15.67
C PHE A 379 -28.19 -18.93 16.43
N GLU A 380 -28.97 -18.31 17.30
CA GLU A 380 -28.56 -17.13 18.04
C GLU A 380 -28.81 -17.30 19.54
N THR A 381 -28.04 -16.55 20.33
CA THR A 381 -28.31 -16.40 21.76
C THR A 381 -29.15 -15.16 22.00
N GLY A 382 -30.09 -15.23 22.94
CA GLY A 382 -30.87 -14.05 23.36
C GLY A 382 -30.11 -13.09 24.29
N THR A 383 -28.81 -13.32 24.57
CA THR A 383 -28.04 -12.57 25.58
C THR A 383 -26.59 -12.35 25.18
N THR A 384 -26.06 -11.14 25.37
CA THR A 384 -24.71 -10.73 24.96
C THR A 384 -23.59 -11.14 25.93
N ASN A 385 -23.70 -12.26 26.64
CA ASN A 385 -22.69 -12.67 27.61
C ASN A 385 -21.63 -13.61 26.97
N THR A 386 -20.47 -13.72 27.61
CA THR A 386 -19.35 -14.58 27.18
C THR A 386 -19.58 -16.09 27.38
N ASN A 387 -20.83 -16.50 27.64
CA ASN A 387 -21.27 -17.86 27.94
C ASN A 387 -22.25 -18.37 26.88
N GLY A 388 -21.83 -18.33 25.62
CA GLY A 388 -22.62 -18.84 24.50
C GLY A 388 -22.75 -20.37 24.47
N PRO A 389 -23.73 -20.90 23.73
CA PRO A 389 -23.86 -22.32 23.43
C PRO A 389 -22.74 -22.79 22.49
N SER A 390 -22.62 -24.11 22.33
CA SER A 390 -21.62 -24.74 21.46
C SER A 390 -22.27 -25.87 20.67
N LEU A 391 -22.00 -25.93 19.36
CA LEU A 391 -22.30 -27.11 18.55
C LEU A 391 -21.12 -28.06 18.63
N VAL A 392 -21.29 -29.19 19.33
CA VAL A 392 -20.22 -30.19 19.52
C VAL A 392 -20.57 -31.47 18.77
N VAL A 393 -19.74 -31.83 17.79
CA VAL A 393 -19.76 -33.14 17.13
C VAL A 393 -18.78 -34.05 17.88
N LEU A 394 -19.32 -35.00 18.62
CA LEU A 394 -18.55 -35.81 19.56
C LEU A 394 -18.58 -37.30 19.19
N ASN A 395 -17.40 -37.88 18.95
CA ASN A 395 -17.18 -39.32 18.79
C ASN A 395 -18.10 -39.99 17.74
N THR A 396 -18.20 -39.37 16.57
CA THR A 396 -19.04 -39.82 15.44
C THR A 396 -18.24 -40.52 14.34
N LYS A 397 -17.28 -41.37 14.72
CA LYS A 397 -16.39 -42.11 13.81
C LYS A 397 -17.16 -42.74 12.64
N ASN A 398 -16.71 -42.50 11.40
CA ASN A 398 -17.34 -42.99 10.17
C ASN A 398 -18.78 -42.51 9.90
N VAL A 399 -19.28 -41.49 10.62
CA VAL A 399 -20.59 -40.89 10.36
C VAL A 399 -20.38 -39.53 9.72
N VAL A 400 -20.74 -39.43 8.44
CA VAL A 400 -20.63 -38.19 7.68
C VAL A 400 -21.48 -37.08 8.30
N GLN A 401 -20.85 -35.97 8.66
CA GLN A 401 -21.50 -34.76 9.18
C GLN A 401 -21.54 -33.67 8.11
N LYS A 402 -22.69 -33.01 7.92
CA LYS A 402 -22.82 -31.88 6.98
C LYS A 402 -23.44 -30.68 7.67
N ILE A 403 -22.62 -29.68 7.99
CA ILE A 403 -23.03 -28.42 8.61
C ILE A 403 -22.89 -27.33 7.55
N GLN A 404 -24.00 -26.92 6.95
CA GLN A 404 -23.97 -26.07 5.75
C GLN A 404 -25.01 -24.96 5.74
N GLY A 405 -24.60 -23.74 5.39
CA GLY A 405 -25.51 -22.62 5.17
C GLY A 405 -26.21 -22.09 6.42
N VAL A 406 -25.60 -22.27 7.61
CA VAL A 406 -26.16 -21.81 8.89
C VAL A 406 -25.39 -20.62 9.44
N SER A 407 -26.08 -19.77 10.21
CA SER A 407 -25.47 -18.68 10.97
C SER A 407 -25.44 -19.04 12.46
N LEU A 408 -24.29 -18.86 13.11
CA LEU A 408 -24.11 -19.03 14.55
C LEU A 408 -23.70 -17.69 15.15
N VAL A 409 -24.59 -17.07 15.93
CA VAL A 409 -24.40 -15.73 16.50
C VAL A 409 -24.26 -15.81 18.01
N GLY A 410 -23.15 -15.33 18.56
CA GLY A 410 -22.92 -15.32 20.02
C GLY A 410 -22.52 -16.68 20.62
N PHE A 411 -22.14 -17.65 19.79
CA PHE A 411 -21.74 -18.99 20.24
C PHE A 411 -20.32 -19.00 20.85
N GLY A 412 -19.99 -20.06 21.59
CA GLY A 412 -18.69 -20.29 22.23
C GLY A 412 -18.62 -19.76 23.67
N LYS A 413 -17.56 -20.15 24.40
CA LYS A 413 -17.34 -19.73 25.79
C LYS A 413 -15.85 -19.58 26.09
N GLN A 414 -15.46 -18.39 26.54
CA GLN A 414 -14.08 -18.10 26.95
C GLN A 414 -13.66 -18.95 28.15
N GLY A 415 -12.38 -19.32 28.20
CA GLY A 415 -11.80 -20.03 29.33
C GLY A 415 -12.28 -21.46 29.54
N VAL A 416 -13.11 -22.02 28.64
CA VAL A 416 -13.62 -23.39 28.77
C VAL A 416 -13.31 -24.21 27.53
N LEU A 417 -12.53 -25.28 27.74
CA LEU A 417 -12.10 -26.21 26.69
C LEU A 417 -13.29 -26.85 25.97
N GLY A 418 -13.15 -26.99 24.64
CA GLY A 418 -14.14 -27.63 23.77
C GLY A 418 -15.52 -26.98 23.77
N ARG A 419 -15.60 -25.67 24.05
CA ARG A 419 -16.83 -24.86 23.99
C ARG A 419 -16.69 -23.74 22.96
N ASN A 420 -16.69 -24.13 21.70
CA ASN A 420 -16.54 -23.26 20.53
C ASN A 420 -17.84 -23.25 19.71
N PRO A 421 -18.04 -22.30 18.78
CA PRO A 421 -19.22 -22.29 17.91
C PRO A 421 -19.45 -23.60 17.20
N ILE A 422 -18.40 -24.15 16.57
CA ILE A 422 -18.40 -25.47 15.97
C ILE A 422 -17.16 -26.20 16.49
N ASN A 423 -17.36 -27.30 17.21
CA ASN A 423 -16.28 -28.10 17.77
C ASN A 423 -16.39 -29.56 17.34
N PHE A 424 -15.38 -30.06 16.64
CA PHE A 424 -15.22 -31.48 16.31
C PHE A 424 -14.28 -32.12 17.32
N LYS A 425 -14.82 -33.00 18.16
CA LYS A 425 -14.05 -33.64 19.23
C LYS A 425 -14.02 -35.16 19.08
N ASP A 426 -12.82 -35.70 18.95
CA ASP A 426 -12.48 -37.13 19.02
C ASP A 426 -13.23 -37.99 17.98
N ASN A 427 -13.33 -37.49 16.75
CA ASN A 427 -14.09 -38.17 15.70
C ASN A 427 -13.27 -39.11 14.82
N GLY A 428 -11.93 -39.12 14.93
CA GLY A 428 -11.06 -39.87 14.01
C GLY A 428 -11.25 -39.41 12.56
N ASP A 429 -11.19 -40.33 11.60
CA ASP A 429 -11.41 -40.02 10.18
C ASP A 429 -12.88 -39.70 9.89
N LEU A 430 -13.10 -38.48 9.40
CA LEU A 430 -14.38 -37.95 8.96
C LEU A 430 -14.41 -37.62 7.46
N THR A 431 -13.58 -38.28 6.64
CA THR A 431 -13.58 -38.13 5.18
C THR A 431 -15.02 -38.15 4.61
N GLY A 432 -15.36 -37.09 3.86
CA GLY A 432 -16.70 -36.86 3.30
C GLY A 432 -17.61 -35.97 4.17
N SER A 433 -17.23 -35.68 5.42
CA SER A 433 -17.86 -34.67 6.27
C SER A 433 -17.46 -33.26 5.83
N SER A 434 -18.32 -32.28 6.12
CA SER A 434 -18.09 -30.89 5.73
C SER A 434 -18.71 -29.86 6.67
N VAL A 435 -17.99 -28.75 6.84
CA VAL A 435 -18.43 -27.49 7.46
C VAL A 435 -18.29 -26.42 6.40
N LYS A 436 -19.38 -26.02 5.73
CA LYS A 436 -19.27 -25.06 4.63
C LYS A 436 -20.34 -24.01 4.52
N LYS A 437 -19.99 -22.84 3.97
CA LYS A 437 -20.95 -21.74 3.71
C LYS A 437 -21.65 -21.24 4.99
N ASN A 438 -21.02 -21.39 6.15
CA ASN A 438 -21.58 -20.91 7.41
C ASN A 438 -21.15 -19.48 7.69
N SER A 439 -21.90 -18.79 8.55
CA SER A 439 -21.46 -17.55 9.19
C SER A 439 -21.32 -17.76 10.69
N ILE A 440 -20.23 -17.27 11.28
CA ILE A 440 -19.96 -17.34 12.71
C ILE A 440 -19.68 -15.91 13.16
N THR A 441 -20.62 -15.30 13.88
CA THR A 441 -20.51 -13.88 14.27
C THR A 441 -20.60 -13.70 15.77
N LEU A 442 -19.92 -12.67 16.30
CA LEU A 442 -19.87 -12.38 17.73
C LEU A 442 -19.41 -13.62 18.52
N SER A 443 -18.42 -14.35 18.00
CA SER A 443 -17.99 -15.58 18.65
C SER A 443 -17.29 -15.26 19.96
N ASN A 444 -17.72 -15.95 21.01
CA ASN A 444 -17.18 -15.81 22.35
C ASN A 444 -15.92 -16.63 22.57
N ASN A 445 -15.62 -17.68 21.79
CA ASN A 445 -14.33 -18.38 21.86
C ASN A 445 -14.12 -19.31 20.65
N ARG A 446 -13.13 -18.99 19.82
CA ARG A 446 -12.83 -19.61 18.54
C ARG A 446 -13.95 -19.63 17.53
N CYS A 447 -13.78 -20.28 16.38
CA CYS A 447 -14.81 -20.43 15.37
C CYS A 447 -15.07 -21.92 15.12
N VAL A 448 -14.21 -22.54 14.30
CA VAL A 448 -14.23 -23.96 14.01
C VAL A 448 -12.99 -24.57 14.65
N ASN A 449 -13.21 -25.42 15.64
CA ASN A 449 -12.16 -26.11 16.37
C ASN A 449 -12.17 -27.59 16.01
N VAL A 450 -11.01 -28.13 15.64
CA VAL A 450 -10.81 -29.51 15.21
C VAL A 450 -9.86 -30.18 16.21
N HIS A 451 -10.38 -31.16 16.94
CA HIS A 451 -9.66 -31.90 17.98
C HIS A 451 -9.77 -33.41 17.71
N GLY A 452 -8.64 -34.09 17.55
CA GLY A 452 -8.57 -35.54 17.33
C GLY A 452 -9.43 -36.02 16.16
N THR A 453 -9.47 -35.24 15.08
CA THR A 453 -10.34 -35.43 13.92
C THR A 453 -9.55 -35.20 12.63
N ASP A 454 -9.70 -36.11 11.68
CA ASP A 454 -8.97 -36.15 10.41
C ASP A 454 -9.94 -36.10 9.22
N GLY A 455 -9.45 -35.69 8.05
CA GLY A 455 -10.21 -35.79 6.80
C GLY A 455 -11.42 -34.85 6.67
N LEU A 456 -11.55 -33.85 7.55
CA LEU A 456 -12.67 -32.90 7.54
C LEU A 456 -12.47 -31.80 6.49
N TYR A 457 -13.51 -31.53 5.69
CA TYR A 457 -13.52 -30.36 4.78
C TYR A 457 -14.17 -29.15 5.48
N ILE A 458 -13.42 -28.08 5.68
CA ILE A 458 -13.86 -26.80 6.24
C ILE A 458 -13.68 -25.74 5.17
N GLY A 459 -14.76 -25.23 4.57
CA GLY A 459 -14.59 -24.26 3.50
C GLY A 459 -15.73 -23.29 3.24
N GLU A 460 -15.41 -22.19 2.58
CA GLU A 460 -16.37 -21.13 2.25
C GLU A 460 -17.09 -20.56 3.49
N ASN A 461 -16.48 -20.61 4.68
CA ASN A 461 -17.06 -20.07 5.91
C ASN A 461 -16.61 -18.62 6.15
N VAL A 462 -17.51 -17.83 6.72
CA VAL A 462 -17.23 -16.45 7.14
C VAL A 462 -17.29 -16.39 8.65
N ALA A 463 -16.20 -15.93 9.27
CA ALA A 463 -16.17 -15.64 10.69
C ALA A 463 -15.90 -14.16 10.92
N TYR A 464 -16.73 -13.49 11.70
CA TYR A 464 -16.63 -12.04 11.94
C TYR A 464 -16.80 -11.71 13.42
N ASP A 465 -15.96 -10.82 13.93
CA ASP A 465 -15.96 -10.39 15.33
C ASP A 465 -15.87 -11.59 16.29
N THR A 466 -14.67 -12.14 16.38
CA THR A 466 -14.40 -13.41 17.05
C THR A 466 -13.39 -13.23 18.17
N ILE A 467 -13.48 -14.06 19.21
CA ILE A 467 -12.55 -14.04 20.34
C ILE A 467 -11.72 -15.33 20.35
N GLY A 468 -10.42 -15.24 20.62
CA GLY A 468 -9.52 -16.39 20.61
C GLY A 468 -9.10 -16.81 19.20
N HIS A 469 -8.46 -17.98 19.05
CA HIS A 469 -8.08 -18.47 17.73
C HIS A 469 -9.31 -18.80 16.88
N CYS A 470 -9.43 -18.38 15.62
CA CYS A 470 -10.69 -18.63 14.90
C CYS A 470 -10.81 -20.06 14.32
N TYR A 471 -10.05 -20.39 13.29
CA TYR A 471 -9.97 -21.73 12.71
C TYR A 471 -8.77 -22.46 13.31
N ALA A 472 -9.00 -23.49 14.12
CA ALA A 472 -7.96 -24.07 14.96
C ALA A 472 -7.90 -25.59 14.89
N LEU A 473 -6.68 -26.11 14.84
CA LEU A 473 -6.34 -27.50 15.20
C LEU A 473 -5.86 -27.51 16.65
N GLU A 474 -6.38 -28.39 17.50
CA GLU A 474 -6.15 -28.32 18.95
C GLU A 474 -5.01 -29.23 19.45
N LEU A 475 -4.91 -30.50 19.01
CA LEU A 475 -3.94 -31.44 19.58
C LEU A 475 -2.60 -31.49 18.85
N GLY A 476 -2.58 -31.13 17.57
CA GLY A 476 -1.43 -31.40 16.71
C GLY A 476 -1.34 -32.86 16.27
N THR A 477 -2.45 -33.61 16.30
CA THR A 477 -2.52 -34.96 15.70
C THR A 477 -3.48 -35.01 14.51
N GLU A 478 -4.19 -33.91 14.25
CA GLU A 478 -5.18 -33.77 13.21
C GLU A 478 -4.52 -33.66 11.84
N ILE A 479 -4.84 -34.58 10.92
CA ILE A 479 -4.27 -34.64 9.59
C ILE A 479 -5.32 -34.75 8.49
N ASN A 480 -4.92 -34.44 7.27
CA ASN A 480 -5.73 -34.52 6.05
C ASN A 480 -7.03 -33.71 6.10
N ASN A 481 -7.14 -32.74 7.01
CA ASN A 481 -8.20 -31.75 6.99
C ASN A 481 -7.89 -30.71 5.91
N SER A 482 -8.95 -30.17 5.31
CA SER A 482 -8.85 -29.15 4.26
C SER A 482 -9.56 -27.89 4.70
N PHE A 483 -8.80 -26.80 4.82
CA PHE A 483 -9.29 -25.44 5.05
C PHE A 483 -9.26 -24.70 3.72
N ASP A 484 -10.42 -24.51 3.11
CA ASP A 484 -10.57 -24.01 1.74
C ASP A 484 -11.47 -22.76 1.68
N LYS A 485 -10.92 -21.60 1.32
CA LYS A 485 -11.68 -20.35 1.11
C LYS A 485 -12.48 -19.90 2.34
N ASN A 486 -11.91 -20.06 3.53
CA ASN A 486 -12.48 -19.49 4.74
C ASN A 486 -11.95 -18.07 4.95
N ILE A 487 -12.78 -17.19 5.50
CA ILE A 487 -12.36 -15.85 5.91
C ILE A 487 -12.62 -15.66 7.41
N GLY A 488 -11.65 -15.05 8.09
CA GLY A 488 -11.80 -14.58 9.46
C GLY A 488 -11.51 -13.09 9.54
N ILE A 489 -12.47 -12.34 10.09
CA ILE A 489 -12.50 -10.88 10.14
C ILE A 489 -12.62 -10.46 11.60
N LEU A 490 -11.76 -9.55 12.05
CA LEU A 490 -11.74 -9.05 13.43
C LEU A 490 -11.58 -10.19 14.46
N THR A 491 -10.41 -10.81 14.48
CA THR A 491 -10.01 -11.81 15.50
C THR A 491 -9.39 -11.10 16.70
N LYS A 492 -10.05 -11.17 17.86
CA LYS A 492 -9.69 -10.44 19.09
C LYS A 492 -9.14 -11.39 20.15
N LYS A 493 -8.29 -10.88 21.03
CA LYS A 493 -7.76 -11.69 22.14
C LYS A 493 -8.85 -12.07 23.14
N ALA A 494 -8.75 -13.26 23.70
CA ALA A 494 -9.52 -13.65 24.87
C ALA A 494 -9.04 -12.91 26.12
N THR A 495 -9.96 -12.47 26.97
CA THR A 495 -9.63 -11.93 28.30
C THR A 495 -9.55 -13.02 29.36
N THR A 496 -10.19 -14.17 29.10
CA THR A 496 -10.12 -15.37 29.93
C THR A 496 -9.72 -16.56 29.06
N GLN A 497 -8.65 -17.24 29.43
CA GLN A 497 -8.05 -18.33 28.67
C GLN A 497 -8.10 -19.64 29.46
N ALA A 498 -8.31 -20.76 28.77
CA ALA A 498 -8.22 -22.07 29.40
C ALA A 498 -6.74 -22.43 29.61
N THR A 499 -6.43 -23.12 30.71
CA THR A 499 -5.06 -23.54 31.01
C THR A 499 -4.48 -24.37 29.86
N GLY A 500 -3.30 -23.97 29.36
CA GLY A 500 -2.58 -24.67 28.28
C GLY A 500 -2.91 -24.18 26.86
N GLU A 501 -3.96 -23.38 26.69
CA GLU A 501 -4.31 -22.79 25.38
C GLU A 501 -3.51 -21.52 25.11
N THR A 502 -3.72 -20.83 23.99
CA THR A 502 -3.05 -19.56 23.64
C THR A 502 -4.03 -18.47 23.13
N ASP A 503 -5.32 -18.60 23.46
CA ASP A 503 -6.40 -17.72 22.97
C ASP A 503 -6.26 -16.22 23.34
N ASN A 504 -5.40 -15.86 24.30
CA ASN A 504 -5.07 -14.45 24.60
C ASN A 504 -4.06 -13.83 23.61
N THR A 505 -3.49 -14.65 22.72
CA THR A 505 -2.53 -14.30 21.66
C THR A 505 -3.01 -14.92 20.34
N PRO A 506 -4.21 -14.53 19.86
CA PRO A 506 -4.95 -15.29 18.85
C PRO A 506 -4.31 -15.27 17.46
N ALA A 507 -4.63 -16.32 16.71
CA ALA A 507 -4.42 -16.41 15.27
C ALA A 507 -5.77 -16.62 14.59
N THR A 508 -6.00 -16.02 13.43
CA THR A 508 -7.20 -16.36 12.64
C THR A 508 -7.14 -17.83 12.21
N PHE A 509 -5.96 -18.31 11.84
CA PHE A 509 -5.70 -19.71 11.52
C PHE A 509 -4.57 -20.25 12.43
N LEU A 510 -4.91 -21.16 13.33
CA LEU A 510 -3.95 -21.86 14.21
C LEU A 510 -3.64 -23.24 13.63
N ILE A 511 -2.38 -23.45 13.27
CA ILE A 511 -1.85 -24.67 12.67
C ILE A 511 -0.96 -25.36 13.69
N THR A 512 -1.43 -26.45 14.28
CA THR A 512 -0.64 -27.27 15.23
C THR A 512 -0.05 -28.53 14.59
N HIS A 513 -0.50 -28.89 13.38
CA HIS A 513 0.08 -29.95 12.56
C HIS A 513 0.09 -29.57 11.06
N PRO A 514 1.26 -29.60 10.38
CA PRO A 514 1.39 -29.18 8.98
C PRO A 514 0.61 -30.04 7.99
N GLY A 515 0.43 -31.34 8.24
CA GLY A 515 -0.21 -32.34 7.37
C GLY A 515 -1.71 -32.12 7.08
N ASN A 516 -2.09 -30.91 6.74
CA ASN A 516 -3.41 -30.40 6.37
C ASN A 516 -3.25 -29.45 5.18
N SER A 517 -4.35 -29.16 4.49
CA SER A 517 -4.38 -28.27 3.33
C SER A 517 -4.99 -26.92 3.68
N TRP A 518 -4.35 -25.84 3.28
CA TRP A 518 -4.77 -24.45 3.52
C TRP A 518 -4.79 -23.71 2.18
N THR A 519 -5.95 -23.56 1.56
CA THR A 519 -6.07 -22.99 0.22
C THR A 519 -7.06 -21.83 0.19
N GLY A 520 -6.66 -20.69 -0.38
CA GLY A 520 -7.55 -19.56 -0.63
C GLY A 520 -8.13 -18.89 0.62
N ASN A 521 -7.56 -19.12 1.81
CA ASN A 521 -8.09 -18.56 3.05
C ASN A 521 -7.63 -17.12 3.26
N VAL A 522 -8.46 -16.33 3.95
CA VAL A 522 -8.21 -14.91 4.20
C VAL A 522 -8.25 -14.61 5.69
N ALA A 523 -7.16 -14.06 6.23
CA ALA A 523 -7.10 -13.50 7.57
C ALA A 523 -7.06 -11.97 7.49
N ALA A 524 -8.18 -11.33 7.85
CA ALA A 524 -8.40 -9.91 7.59
C ALA A 524 -8.74 -9.14 8.87
N GLY A 525 -7.72 -8.62 9.55
CA GLY A 525 -7.88 -7.95 10.85
C GLY A 525 -7.80 -8.92 12.02
N SER A 526 -6.59 -9.16 12.52
CA SER A 526 -6.34 -9.93 13.75
C SER A 526 -5.55 -9.09 14.74
N GLU A 527 -5.89 -9.15 16.03
CA GLU A 527 -5.17 -8.45 17.10
C GLU A 527 -3.73 -8.99 17.27
N PHE A 528 -3.43 -10.20 16.81
CA PHE A 528 -2.07 -10.74 16.83
C PHE A 528 -1.67 -11.32 15.47
N PHE A 529 -2.08 -12.56 15.18
CA PHE A 529 -1.56 -13.30 14.03
C PHE A 529 -2.64 -13.58 12.99
N GLY A 530 -2.27 -13.57 11.71
CA GLY A 530 -3.12 -14.13 10.66
C GLY A 530 -3.05 -15.65 10.69
N PHE A 531 -1.87 -16.19 10.41
CA PHE A 531 -1.54 -17.61 10.50
C PHE A 531 -0.44 -17.83 11.54
N TRP A 532 -0.64 -18.82 12.41
CA TRP A 532 0.36 -19.24 13.36
C TRP A 532 0.59 -20.74 13.27
N MET A 533 1.82 -21.13 12.92
CA MET A 533 2.30 -22.50 13.05
C MET A 533 2.85 -22.69 14.46
N ASP A 534 2.01 -23.21 15.36
CA ASP A 534 2.37 -23.53 16.74
C ASP A 534 2.60 -25.03 16.85
N LEU A 535 3.78 -25.46 16.39
CA LEU A 535 4.10 -26.86 16.18
C LEU A 535 4.76 -27.46 17.42
N THR A 536 4.47 -28.73 17.68
CA THR A 536 5.32 -29.56 18.54
C THR A 536 6.65 -29.85 17.83
N ILE A 537 7.65 -30.34 18.55
CA ILE A 537 8.94 -30.73 17.96
C ILE A 537 8.77 -31.81 16.89
N ASP A 538 7.93 -32.81 17.15
CA ASP A 538 7.65 -33.89 16.19
C ASP A 538 6.97 -33.34 14.94
N ASN A 539 6.00 -32.43 15.12
CA ASN A 539 5.26 -31.84 14.01
C ASN A 539 6.07 -30.83 13.20
N ALA A 540 7.13 -30.25 13.78
CA ALA A 540 8.01 -29.34 13.08
C ALA A 540 8.71 -29.98 11.88
N LEU A 541 8.88 -31.30 11.89
CA LEU A 541 9.49 -32.06 10.79
C LEU A 541 8.47 -32.54 9.74
N ALA A 542 7.18 -32.33 9.99
CA ALA A 542 6.12 -32.84 9.13
C ALA A 542 5.95 -32.01 7.86
N THR A 543 5.58 -32.70 6.78
CA THR A 543 5.22 -32.13 5.48
C THR A 543 3.83 -31.49 5.53
N MET A 544 3.66 -30.36 4.83
CA MET A 544 2.36 -29.72 4.65
C MET A 544 1.69 -30.23 3.38
N ASN A 545 0.40 -30.56 3.46
CA ASN A 545 -0.30 -31.12 2.28
C ASN A 545 -0.46 -30.06 1.18
N ALA A 546 -0.84 -28.84 1.55
CA ALA A 546 -0.89 -27.69 0.65
C ALA A 546 -0.96 -26.36 1.43
N PHE A 547 -0.32 -25.32 0.90
CA PHE A 547 -0.54 -23.94 1.30
C PHE A 547 -0.49 -23.06 0.05
N SER A 548 -1.66 -22.63 -0.45
CA SER A 548 -1.74 -21.85 -1.68
C SER A 548 -2.79 -20.74 -1.62
N ASP A 549 -2.51 -19.63 -2.27
CA ASP A 549 -3.48 -18.53 -2.51
C ASP A 549 -4.05 -17.93 -1.21
N ASN A 550 -3.34 -18.06 -0.09
CA ASN A 550 -3.77 -17.50 1.18
C ASN A 550 -3.42 -16.02 1.26
N THR A 551 -4.33 -15.24 1.84
CA THR A 551 -4.19 -13.79 2.02
C THR A 551 -4.21 -13.42 3.50
N VAL A 552 -3.32 -12.52 3.92
CA VAL A 552 -3.25 -12.02 5.28
C VAL A 552 -3.07 -10.52 5.29
N HIS A 553 -3.98 -9.79 5.93
CA HIS A 553 -3.82 -8.36 6.05
C HIS A 553 -4.42 -7.76 7.32
N SER A 554 -4.02 -6.51 7.57
CA SER A 554 -4.55 -5.68 8.65
C SER A 554 -4.35 -6.30 10.03
N THR A 555 -3.33 -7.14 10.22
CA THR A 555 -3.00 -7.68 11.54
C THR A 555 -2.26 -6.62 12.37
N PHE A 556 -2.54 -6.59 13.68
CA PHE A 556 -1.83 -5.69 14.59
C PHE A 556 -0.40 -6.16 14.87
N HIS A 557 -0.08 -7.44 14.72
CA HIS A 557 1.27 -7.95 14.96
C HIS A 557 1.88 -8.57 13.71
N MET A 558 1.75 -9.89 13.51
CA MET A 558 2.41 -10.62 12.41
C MET A 558 1.38 -11.20 11.46
N GLY A 559 1.66 -11.18 10.15
CA GLY A 559 0.84 -11.89 9.18
C GLY A 559 0.94 -13.41 9.37
N ILE A 560 2.12 -13.97 9.08
CA ILE A 560 2.41 -15.41 9.21
C ILE A 560 3.60 -15.61 10.15
N LYS A 561 3.50 -16.56 11.08
CA LYS A 561 4.51 -16.84 12.09
C LYS A 561 4.77 -18.34 12.27
N SER A 562 6.04 -18.74 12.38
CA SER A 562 6.46 -20.13 12.68
C SER A 562 7.08 -20.37 14.07
N TRP A 563 7.22 -19.33 14.90
CA TRP A 563 7.73 -19.44 16.29
C TRP A 563 6.62 -19.90 17.26
N PRO A 564 6.88 -20.74 18.31
CA PRO A 564 8.17 -20.95 19.00
C PRO A 564 9.13 -21.99 18.44
N VAL A 565 8.63 -23.10 17.90
CA VAL A 565 9.48 -24.26 17.53
C VAL A 565 10.10 -24.13 16.14
N GLY A 566 9.47 -23.36 15.25
CA GLY A 566 9.84 -23.30 13.84
C GLY A 566 9.31 -24.48 13.04
N TRP A 567 9.33 -24.37 11.72
CA TRP A 567 8.92 -25.44 10.80
C TRP A 567 10.11 -25.84 9.92
N ARG A 568 10.53 -27.10 10.04
CA ARG A 568 11.76 -27.67 9.49
C ARG A 568 11.44 -29.00 8.81
N PRO A 569 10.55 -29.02 7.80
CA PRO A 569 10.17 -30.24 7.11
C PRO A 569 11.40 -30.96 6.57
N SER A 570 11.38 -32.30 6.64
CA SER A 570 12.50 -33.13 6.16
C SER A 570 12.77 -32.96 4.67
N GLU A 571 11.73 -32.64 3.91
CA GLU A 571 11.79 -32.36 2.47
C GLU A 571 11.42 -30.89 2.20
N PRO A 572 12.00 -30.25 1.18
CA PRO A 572 11.62 -28.89 0.76
C PRO A 572 10.11 -28.73 0.60
N GLN A 573 9.56 -27.66 1.16
CA GLN A 573 8.15 -27.30 1.08
C GLN A 573 7.95 -25.98 0.35
N VAL A 574 6.87 -25.90 -0.42
CA VAL A 574 6.55 -24.72 -1.23
C VAL A 574 5.21 -24.14 -0.81
N LEU A 575 5.23 -22.87 -0.42
CA LEU A 575 4.07 -22.03 -0.15
C LEU A 575 3.81 -21.19 -1.40
N VAL A 576 2.66 -21.39 -2.04
CA VAL A 576 2.38 -20.86 -3.38
C VAL A 576 1.50 -19.62 -3.30
N ASN A 577 1.83 -18.56 -4.04
CA ASN A 577 0.99 -17.37 -4.23
C ASN A 577 0.46 -16.76 -2.92
N THR A 578 1.36 -16.52 -1.96
CA THR A 578 0.99 -15.99 -0.64
C THR A 578 0.95 -14.46 -0.67
N LYS A 579 -0.16 -13.86 -0.24
CA LYS A 579 -0.35 -12.40 -0.19
C LYS A 579 -0.39 -11.91 1.25
N VAL A 580 0.50 -10.98 1.61
CA VAL A 580 0.59 -10.46 2.99
C VAL A 580 0.71 -8.95 2.96
N TYR A 581 -0.28 -8.20 3.41
CA TYR A 581 -0.21 -6.74 3.29
C TYR A 581 -0.80 -5.97 4.46
N ARG A 582 -0.37 -4.72 4.63
CA ARG A 582 -0.92 -3.78 5.63
C ARG A 582 -0.90 -4.35 7.06
N ASN A 583 0.16 -5.08 7.41
CA ASN A 583 0.37 -5.59 8.76
C ASN A 583 1.17 -4.57 9.57
N ARG A 584 0.79 -4.36 10.83
CA ARG A 584 1.33 -3.25 11.62
C ARG A 584 2.77 -3.48 12.11
N VAL A 585 3.21 -4.73 12.30
CA VAL A 585 4.58 -5.02 12.77
C VAL A 585 5.37 -5.85 11.76
N ARG A 586 4.95 -7.07 11.44
CA ARG A 586 5.65 -7.93 10.46
C ARG A 586 4.69 -8.62 9.51
N GLY A 587 5.16 -8.90 8.29
CA GLY A 587 4.41 -9.70 7.33
C GLY A 587 4.67 -11.16 7.60
N LEU A 588 5.82 -11.64 7.13
CA LEU A 588 6.31 -13.00 7.33
C LEU A 588 7.39 -13.00 8.42
N PHE A 589 7.14 -13.70 9.53
CA PHE A 589 8.12 -13.90 10.59
C PHE A 589 8.53 -15.38 10.65
N ILE A 590 9.66 -15.68 10.02
CA ILE A 590 10.19 -17.02 9.84
C ILE A 590 11.32 -17.19 10.84
N GLN A 591 11.12 -18.05 11.83
CA GLN A 591 12.11 -18.29 12.87
C GLN A 591 12.29 -19.78 13.13
N PHE A 592 13.53 -20.22 13.39
CA PHE A 592 13.86 -21.63 13.65
C PHE A 592 13.36 -22.59 12.56
N SER A 593 13.25 -22.09 11.33
CA SER A 593 12.62 -22.81 10.23
C SER A 593 13.64 -23.23 9.20
N SER A 594 13.34 -24.26 8.42
CA SER A 594 14.20 -24.64 7.31
C SER A 594 13.45 -25.31 6.17
N ASN A 595 14.07 -25.40 4.99
CA ASN A 595 13.49 -26.09 3.83
C ASN A 595 12.14 -25.51 3.38
N VAL A 596 11.98 -24.18 3.43
CA VAL A 596 10.73 -23.50 3.05
C VAL A 596 10.98 -22.53 1.89
N THR A 597 10.21 -22.70 0.82
CA THR A 597 10.18 -21.82 -0.34
C THR A 597 8.84 -21.11 -0.42
N PHE A 598 8.84 -19.79 -0.53
CA PHE A 598 7.68 -19.00 -0.95
C PHE A 598 7.81 -18.74 -2.45
N ASP A 599 6.89 -19.28 -3.26
CA ASP A 599 6.89 -19.15 -4.72
C ASP A 599 5.65 -18.42 -5.21
N GLY A 600 5.84 -17.21 -5.72
CA GLY A 600 4.75 -16.33 -6.13
C GLY A 600 4.06 -15.63 -4.95
N GLY A 601 3.51 -14.45 -5.23
CA GLY A 601 2.76 -13.64 -4.27
C GLY A 601 3.44 -12.31 -3.96
N LEU A 602 3.04 -11.69 -2.86
CA LEU A 602 3.57 -10.39 -2.45
C LEU A 602 3.55 -10.18 -0.95
N VAL A 603 4.44 -9.31 -0.47
CA VAL A 603 4.30 -8.63 0.82
C VAL A 603 4.30 -7.12 0.62
N ALA A 604 3.32 -6.41 1.18
CA ALA A 604 3.17 -4.97 0.97
C ALA A 604 2.80 -4.16 2.22
N ASP A 605 3.10 -2.87 2.24
CA ASP A 605 2.59 -1.89 3.22
C ASP A 605 2.77 -2.31 4.68
N THR A 606 3.86 -3.02 4.93
CA THR A 606 4.12 -3.70 6.20
C THR A 606 5.46 -3.24 6.73
N ARG A 607 5.50 -2.88 8.02
CA ARG A 607 6.70 -2.27 8.62
C ARG A 607 7.96 -3.11 8.40
N HIS A 608 7.90 -4.41 8.68
CA HIS A 608 8.95 -5.36 8.30
C HIS A 608 8.29 -6.46 7.46
N ALA A 609 8.44 -6.39 6.14
CA ALA A 609 7.71 -7.28 5.25
C ALA A 609 8.11 -8.75 5.48
N VAL A 610 9.41 -9.06 5.48
CA VAL A 610 9.94 -10.41 5.70
C VAL A 610 11.08 -10.36 6.71
N ASP A 611 11.00 -11.18 7.75
CA ASP A 611 12.00 -11.25 8.81
C ASP A 611 12.37 -12.72 9.06
N ILE A 612 13.61 -13.07 8.71
CA ILE A 612 14.11 -14.46 8.70
C ILE A 612 15.20 -14.59 9.75
N ARG A 613 14.95 -15.36 10.80
CA ARG A 613 15.84 -15.42 11.96
C ARG A 613 16.19 -16.85 12.33
N LEU A 614 17.49 -17.16 12.46
CA LEU A 614 17.96 -18.52 12.82
C LEU A 614 17.25 -19.59 11.97
N SER A 615 17.34 -19.45 10.65
CA SER A 615 16.61 -20.30 9.72
C SER A 615 17.51 -20.68 8.54
N ASP A 616 17.29 -21.86 7.99
CA ASP A 616 18.19 -22.52 7.04
C ASP A 616 17.44 -22.81 5.73
N PHE A 617 18.04 -22.71 4.56
CA PHE A 617 17.38 -23.04 3.28
C PHE A 617 16.02 -22.33 3.09
N ILE A 618 15.97 -21.01 3.37
CA ILE A 618 14.75 -20.20 3.17
C ILE A 618 14.82 -19.52 1.82
N THR A 619 13.85 -19.79 0.95
CA THR A 619 13.83 -19.26 -0.41
C THR A 619 12.60 -18.39 -0.67
N PHE A 620 12.80 -17.23 -1.28
CA PHE A 620 11.74 -16.43 -1.90
C PHE A 620 11.95 -16.41 -3.40
N LYS A 621 10.93 -16.84 -4.14
CA LYS A 621 10.96 -17.02 -5.59
C LYS A 621 9.78 -16.30 -6.23
N ASN A 622 9.99 -15.58 -7.33
CA ASN A 622 8.95 -14.93 -8.13
C ASN A 622 8.04 -14.01 -7.29
N PHE A 623 8.63 -13.22 -6.39
CA PHE A 623 7.91 -12.56 -5.30
C PHE A 623 8.04 -11.04 -5.37
N ASN A 624 6.96 -10.31 -5.06
CA ASN A 624 6.97 -8.84 -5.02
C ASN A 624 6.99 -8.34 -3.57
N ILE A 625 7.89 -7.41 -3.24
CA ILE A 625 8.03 -6.85 -1.89
C ILE A 625 7.93 -5.34 -1.96
N LEU A 626 6.85 -4.80 -1.39
CA LEU A 626 6.41 -3.44 -1.64
C LEU A 626 6.40 -2.68 -0.31
N GLY A 627 7.12 -1.55 -0.26
CA GLY A 627 7.28 -0.72 0.94
C GLY A 627 5.98 0.03 1.27
N ASN A 628 5.82 1.21 0.67
CA ASN A 628 4.57 1.97 0.70
C ASN A 628 4.01 2.02 -0.74
N THR A 629 2.86 1.40 -0.96
CA THR A 629 2.13 1.46 -2.25
C THR A 629 1.37 2.78 -2.41
N ASP A 630 1.01 3.15 -3.65
CA ASP A 630 0.20 4.35 -3.89
C ASP A 630 -1.17 4.22 -3.22
N GLU A 631 -1.77 3.03 -3.30
CA GLU A 631 -3.05 2.72 -2.68
C GLU A 631 -2.99 2.85 -1.16
N TYR A 632 -1.88 2.46 -0.53
CA TYR A 632 -1.65 2.69 0.89
C TYR A 632 -1.45 4.17 1.23
N MET A 633 -0.74 4.91 0.37
CA MET A 633 -0.56 6.35 0.58
C MET A 633 -1.88 7.12 0.47
N ASP A 634 -2.81 6.69 -0.38
CA ASP A 634 -4.16 7.25 -0.42
C ASP A 634 -4.88 7.08 0.92
N ILE A 635 -4.71 5.93 1.59
CA ILE A 635 -5.23 5.71 2.94
C ILE A 635 -4.69 6.72 3.93
N VAL A 636 -3.37 6.88 3.92
CA VAL A 636 -2.65 7.76 4.84
C VAL A 636 -3.05 9.22 4.61
N ASN A 637 -3.24 9.62 3.36
CA ASN A 637 -3.49 11.02 2.99
C ASN A 637 -4.97 11.43 3.13
N THR A 638 -5.92 10.52 2.89
CA THR A 638 -7.35 10.85 2.84
C THR A 638 -8.05 10.74 4.20
N ARG A 639 -7.54 9.91 5.13
CA ARG A 639 -8.19 9.65 6.43
C ARG A 639 -7.38 10.17 7.60
N SER A 640 -7.88 11.22 8.23
CA SER A 640 -7.28 11.78 9.46
C SER A 640 -7.28 10.75 10.60
N GLY A 641 -6.16 10.66 11.33
CA GLY A 641 -6.03 9.82 12.52
C GLY A 641 -5.67 8.35 12.27
N GLN A 642 -5.44 7.96 11.01
CA GLN A 642 -5.02 6.61 10.67
C GLN A 642 -3.55 6.36 11.05
N PRO A 643 -3.20 5.18 11.58
CA PRO A 643 -1.83 4.74 11.76
C PRO A 643 -1.13 4.70 10.41
N SER A 644 0.13 5.16 10.40
CA SER A 644 0.97 5.11 9.22
C SER A 644 2.38 4.64 9.60
N HIS A 645 2.99 3.88 8.71
CA HIS A 645 4.42 3.56 8.72
C HIS A 645 5.29 4.73 8.23
N CYS A 646 4.71 5.80 7.67
CA CYS A 646 5.48 6.97 7.28
C CYS A 646 6.08 7.66 8.50
N GLY A 647 7.39 7.94 8.47
CA GLY A 647 8.13 8.43 9.62
C GLY A 647 8.63 7.34 10.57
N VAL A 648 8.38 6.07 10.27
CA VAL A 648 8.91 4.90 11.00
C VAL A 648 9.87 4.15 10.09
N ALA A 649 10.96 3.62 10.64
CA ALA A 649 11.87 2.77 9.87
C ALA A 649 11.15 1.49 9.40
N THR A 650 11.19 1.25 8.09
CA THR A 650 10.60 0.10 7.42
C THR A 650 11.65 -0.74 6.71
N THR A 651 11.41 -2.05 6.64
CA THR A 651 12.33 -3.00 6.00
C THR A 651 11.55 -3.93 5.08
N GLY A 652 12.06 -4.18 3.88
CA GLY A 652 11.53 -5.22 2.99
C GLY A 652 11.90 -6.60 3.50
N VAL A 653 13.08 -7.09 3.18
CA VAL A 653 13.61 -8.35 3.69
C VAL A 653 14.69 -8.07 4.72
N ARG A 654 14.61 -8.78 5.85
CA ARG A 654 15.64 -8.83 6.86
C ARG A 654 16.16 -10.25 7.03
N PRO A 655 17.13 -10.67 6.22
CA PRO A 655 17.77 -11.97 6.40
C PRO A 655 18.77 -11.87 7.54
N HIS A 656 18.68 -12.79 8.49
CA HIS A 656 19.71 -12.94 9.52
C HIS A 656 20.86 -13.81 8.98
N ILE A 657 22.11 -13.36 9.21
CA ILE A 657 23.32 -14.09 8.77
C ILE A 657 23.59 -15.40 9.52
N ASN A 658 22.84 -15.64 10.60
CA ASN A 658 23.01 -16.79 11.45
C ASN A 658 21.94 -17.81 11.10
N THR A 659 22.38 -18.93 10.58
CA THR A 659 21.60 -20.16 10.47
C THR A 659 21.42 -20.80 11.84
N PHE A 660 20.39 -21.63 11.94
CA PHE A 660 20.21 -22.55 13.03
C PHE A 660 21.32 -23.62 13.01
N THR A 661 21.58 -24.22 11.85
CA THR A 661 22.70 -25.15 11.63
C THR A 661 23.91 -24.44 11.03
N GLU A 662 25.04 -24.46 11.74
CA GLU A 662 26.28 -23.84 11.24
C GLU A 662 26.76 -24.51 9.95
N GLY A 663 27.07 -23.71 8.93
CA GLY A 663 27.48 -24.21 7.61
C GLY A 663 26.35 -24.68 6.69
N SER A 664 25.08 -24.56 7.08
CA SER A 664 23.95 -24.75 6.17
C SER A 664 23.77 -23.56 5.22
N ASP A 665 23.05 -23.75 4.13
CA ASP A 665 22.64 -22.63 3.27
C ASP A 665 21.68 -21.70 4.04
N GLY A 666 21.81 -20.41 3.78
CA GLY A 666 21.00 -19.36 4.38
C GLY A 666 19.79 -19.01 3.53
N THR A 667 19.62 -17.70 3.27
CA THR A 667 18.49 -17.18 2.51
C THR A 667 18.81 -17.10 1.02
N THR A 668 17.83 -17.46 0.18
CA THR A 668 17.88 -17.28 -1.28
C THR A 668 16.76 -16.34 -1.75
N LEU A 669 17.11 -15.33 -2.55
CA LEU A 669 16.15 -14.51 -3.29
C LEU A 669 16.32 -14.75 -4.80
N GLU A 670 15.27 -15.19 -5.48
CA GLU A 670 15.27 -15.48 -6.92
C GLU A 670 14.07 -14.80 -7.60
N ASN A 671 14.31 -13.95 -8.60
CA ASN A 671 13.24 -13.21 -9.30
C ASN A 671 12.37 -12.41 -8.32
N VAL A 672 12.99 -11.59 -7.47
CA VAL A 672 12.31 -10.79 -6.45
C VAL A 672 12.36 -9.31 -6.83
N ALA A 673 11.21 -8.64 -6.85
CA ALA A 673 11.13 -7.21 -7.15
C ALA A 673 10.76 -6.40 -5.91
N PHE A 674 11.46 -5.28 -5.72
CA PHE A 674 11.23 -4.33 -4.65
C PHE A 674 10.74 -2.99 -5.19
N SER A 675 9.73 -2.40 -4.55
CA SER A 675 9.30 -1.03 -4.86
C SER A 675 8.73 -0.29 -3.65
N GLY A 676 8.61 1.03 -3.74
CA GLY A 676 7.96 1.86 -2.72
C GLY A 676 8.79 2.07 -1.44
N TYR A 677 10.10 1.81 -1.46
CA TYR A 677 11.02 2.07 -0.34
C TYR A 677 11.66 3.46 -0.38
N ALA A 678 11.71 4.12 -1.55
CA ALA A 678 12.29 5.45 -1.72
C ALA A 678 11.21 6.54 -1.92
N ARG A 679 10.31 6.72 -0.93
CA ARG A 679 9.23 7.73 -0.99
C ARG A 679 9.57 9.00 -0.21
N PRO A 680 9.78 10.15 -0.87
CA PRO A 680 10.08 11.41 -0.19
C PRO A 680 8.97 11.88 0.75
N GLU A 681 7.71 11.53 0.48
CA GLU A 681 6.57 11.90 1.34
C GLU A 681 6.61 11.21 2.71
N CYS A 682 7.30 10.07 2.80
CA CYS A 682 7.49 9.30 4.02
C CYS A 682 8.94 9.48 4.47
N SER A 683 9.19 10.53 5.26
CA SER A 683 10.53 11.01 5.69
C SER A 683 11.31 10.07 6.64
N SER A 684 11.27 8.77 6.41
CA SER A 684 11.84 7.71 7.25
C SER A 684 12.97 6.95 6.56
N THR A 685 13.82 6.31 7.36
CA THR A 685 14.84 5.36 6.90
C THR A 685 14.17 4.04 6.48
N ALA A 686 13.78 3.94 5.22
CA ALA A 686 13.24 2.72 4.62
C ALA A 686 14.34 1.99 3.86
N VAL A 687 14.44 0.67 4.03
CA VAL A 687 15.46 -0.16 3.36
C VAL A 687 14.81 -1.41 2.79
N ALA A 688 14.97 -1.66 1.50
CA ALA A 688 14.40 -2.83 0.85
C ALA A 688 15.03 -4.13 1.37
N ILE A 689 16.36 -4.19 1.52
CA ILE A 689 17.07 -5.32 2.15
C ILE A 689 18.00 -4.79 3.25
N ASP A 690 17.72 -5.10 4.52
CA ASP A 690 18.59 -4.75 5.65
C ASP A 690 19.05 -6.04 6.34
N MET A 691 20.35 -6.34 6.30
CA MET A 691 20.86 -7.55 6.94
C MET A 691 21.00 -7.37 8.44
N ASP A 692 20.70 -8.46 9.17
CA ASP A 692 20.73 -8.43 10.63
C ASP A 692 21.45 -9.66 11.22
N SER A 693 21.81 -9.61 12.50
CA SER A 693 22.36 -10.74 13.26
C SER A 693 21.63 -10.89 14.59
N HIS A 694 21.71 -12.10 15.14
CA HIS A 694 21.27 -12.30 16.50
C HIS A 694 22.35 -11.81 17.48
N TYR A 695 21.97 -10.99 18.46
CA TYR A 695 22.85 -10.27 19.42
C TYR A 695 24.01 -11.03 20.10
N TRP A 696 24.09 -12.36 20.01
CA TRP A 696 25.12 -13.18 20.66
C TRP A 696 26.01 -13.95 19.67
N LYS A 697 25.72 -13.94 18.37
CA LYS A 697 26.61 -14.46 17.32
C LYS A 697 27.17 -13.28 16.52
N ASN A 698 28.49 -13.20 16.43
CA ASN A 698 29.22 -12.11 15.76
C ASN A 698 29.93 -12.56 14.47
N THR A 699 29.60 -13.75 13.97
CA THR A 699 30.17 -14.34 12.75
C THR A 699 29.08 -14.71 11.75
N PHE A 700 29.43 -14.61 10.48
CA PHE A 700 28.61 -15.04 9.35
C PHE A 700 28.73 -16.56 9.18
N THR A 701 27.61 -17.28 9.16
CA THR A 701 27.64 -18.76 9.21
C THR A 701 26.94 -19.44 8.03
N ALA A 702 26.43 -18.67 7.07
CA ALA A 702 25.44 -19.17 6.13
C ALA A 702 25.53 -18.51 4.74
N PRO A 703 25.80 -19.26 3.66
CA PRO A 703 25.74 -18.75 2.29
C PRO A 703 24.38 -18.11 1.99
N THR A 704 24.40 -16.85 1.55
CA THR A 704 23.19 -16.12 1.11
C THR A 704 23.33 -15.82 -0.38
N THR A 705 22.29 -16.08 -1.17
CA THR A 705 22.34 -16.00 -2.63
C THR A 705 21.21 -15.17 -3.20
N PHE A 706 21.52 -14.21 -4.06
CA PHE A 706 20.56 -13.37 -4.76
C PHE A 706 20.71 -13.53 -6.28
N SER A 707 19.59 -13.62 -6.99
CA SER A 707 19.52 -13.63 -8.45
C SER A 707 18.25 -12.94 -8.92
N ASN A 708 18.40 -12.10 -9.94
CA ASN A 708 17.35 -11.35 -10.62
C ASN A 708 16.53 -10.55 -9.62
N VAL A 709 17.23 -9.76 -8.81
CA VAL A 709 16.64 -8.89 -7.81
C VAL A 709 16.53 -7.49 -8.40
N ALA A 710 15.32 -6.95 -8.47
CA ALA A 710 15.04 -5.66 -9.10
C ALA A 710 14.55 -4.63 -8.08
N PHE A 711 14.85 -3.35 -8.34
CA PHE A 711 14.40 -2.19 -7.54
C PHE A 711 13.77 -1.14 -8.46
N ASP A 712 12.72 -0.46 -8.00
CA ASP A 712 12.05 0.64 -8.72
C ASP A 712 12.86 1.94 -8.74
N THR A 713 13.84 2.08 -7.84
CA THR A 713 14.70 3.25 -7.71
C THR A 713 16.18 2.86 -7.71
N THR A 714 17.01 3.69 -8.32
CA THR A 714 18.46 3.46 -8.47
C THR A 714 19.29 4.03 -7.31
N ALA A 715 18.67 4.51 -6.23
CA ALA A 715 19.38 5.09 -5.09
C ALA A 715 19.91 3.97 -4.19
N SER A 716 21.24 3.79 -4.14
CA SER A 716 21.88 2.65 -3.47
C SER A 716 21.61 2.53 -1.97
N ILE A 717 21.21 3.62 -1.29
CA ILE A 717 20.99 3.64 0.16
C ILE A 717 19.66 3.02 0.60
N ASP A 718 18.65 3.04 -0.27
CA ASP A 718 17.31 2.55 0.04
C ASP A 718 17.11 1.09 -0.42
N ALA A 719 17.98 0.60 -1.32
CA ALA A 719 17.91 -0.75 -1.88
C ALA A 719 18.51 -1.82 -0.93
N PHE A 720 19.66 -1.55 -0.32
CA PHE A 720 20.42 -2.57 0.43
C PHE A 720 21.29 -1.97 1.54
N SER A 721 21.34 -2.61 2.71
CA SER A 721 22.20 -2.20 3.83
C SER A 721 22.79 -3.37 4.63
N LEU A 722 24.07 -3.23 4.96
CA LEU A 722 24.81 -3.98 5.99
C LEU A 722 25.14 -3.11 7.22
N CYS A 723 24.69 -1.86 7.28
CA CYS A 723 25.10 -0.95 8.35
C CYS A 723 24.61 -1.38 9.73
N ASN A 724 23.38 -1.92 9.81
CA ASN A 724 22.83 -2.44 11.07
C ASN A 724 23.71 -3.56 11.64
N ILE A 725 24.08 -4.53 10.81
CA ILE A 725 24.89 -5.67 11.21
C ILE A 725 26.37 -5.32 11.44
N ALA A 726 26.93 -4.39 10.67
CA ALA A 726 28.27 -3.83 10.91
C ALA A 726 28.35 -3.13 12.28
N SER A 727 27.29 -2.43 12.70
CA SER A 727 27.20 -1.81 14.03
C SER A 727 27.23 -2.82 15.18
N LYS A 728 26.92 -4.10 14.89
CA LYS A 728 27.00 -5.22 15.84
C LYS A 728 28.36 -5.92 15.83
N GLY A 729 29.32 -5.41 15.06
CA GLY A 729 30.70 -5.90 15.02
C GLY A 729 30.92 -7.13 14.15
N VAL A 730 29.94 -7.50 13.31
CA VAL A 730 30.11 -8.56 12.31
C VAL A 730 30.86 -7.98 11.11
N LYS A 731 31.93 -8.66 10.69
CA LYS A 731 32.88 -8.15 9.69
C LYS A 731 33.07 -9.08 8.50
N ASP A 732 32.55 -10.31 8.57
CA ASP A 732 32.84 -11.45 7.70
C ASP A 732 31.67 -11.82 6.78
N ILE A 733 30.91 -10.83 6.31
CA ILE A 733 29.68 -11.05 5.53
C ILE A 733 30.02 -11.23 4.04
N ALA A 734 29.44 -12.27 3.42
CA ALA A 734 29.56 -12.51 1.99
C ALA A 734 28.25 -13.01 1.40
N ILE A 735 27.73 -12.32 0.39
CA ILE A 735 26.47 -12.65 -0.29
C ILE A 735 26.77 -12.83 -1.78
N LEU A 736 26.36 -13.96 -2.34
CA LEU A 736 26.54 -14.27 -3.75
C LEU A 736 25.48 -13.55 -4.57
N ASP A 737 25.90 -12.67 -5.48
CA ASP A 737 25.06 -12.09 -6.52
C ASP A 737 25.33 -12.85 -7.83
N VAL A 738 24.36 -13.64 -8.27
CA VAL A 738 24.55 -14.62 -9.34
C VAL A 738 24.60 -13.96 -10.73
N ASP A 739 23.96 -12.81 -10.91
CA ASP A 739 23.78 -12.16 -12.22
C ASP A 739 24.20 -10.69 -12.26
N GLY A 740 24.66 -10.13 -11.14
CA GLY A 740 25.12 -8.75 -11.07
C GLY A 740 24.00 -7.74 -10.82
N SER A 741 22.86 -8.19 -10.31
CA SER A 741 21.72 -7.33 -9.92
C SER A 741 22.13 -6.18 -8.98
N PHE A 742 23.22 -6.34 -8.22
CA PHE A 742 23.74 -5.38 -7.26
C PHE A 742 25.05 -4.70 -7.70
N ASP A 743 25.54 -4.92 -8.93
CA ASP A 743 26.76 -4.29 -9.42
C ASP A 743 26.57 -2.77 -9.59
N PRO A 744 27.25 -1.91 -8.78
CA PRO A 744 27.11 -0.47 -8.89
C PRO A 744 27.61 0.11 -10.23
N ALA A 745 28.42 -0.67 -10.97
CA ALA A 745 28.91 -0.30 -12.29
C ALA A 745 27.96 -0.73 -13.43
N GLY A 746 26.83 -1.38 -13.11
CA GLY A 746 25.85 -1.86 -14.09
C GLY A 746 26.32 -3.08 -14.90
N GLY A 747 27.23 -3.89 -14.34
CA GLY A 747 27.64 -5.16 -14.93
C GLY A 747 26.56 -6.23 -14.84
N THR A 748 26.58 -7.21 -15.75
CA THR A 748 25.61 -8.33 -15.81
C THR A 748 26.27 -9.68 -15.52
N GLY A 749 27.36 -9.66 -14.76
CA GLY A 749 28.16 -10.84 -14.43
C GLY A 749 28.14 -11.13 -12.94
N PRO A 750 28.37 -12.38 -12.52
CA PRO A 750 28.35 -12.76 -11.11
C PRO A 750 29.38 -11.98 -10.30
N GLY A 751 29.03 -11.71 -9.05
CA GLY A 751 29.90 -11.05 -8.09
C GLY A 751 29.52 -11.37 -6.66
N THR A 752 30.10 -10.66 -5.71
CA THR A 752 29.86 -10.89 -4.29
C THR A 752 29.75 -9.57 -3.55
N ILE A 753 28.67 -9.42 -2.78
CA ILE A 753 28.50 -8.30 -1.84
C ILE A 753 29.20 -8.71 -0.54
N VAL A 754 30.09 -7.86 -0.05
CA VAL A 754 30.83 -8.07 1.20
C VAL A 754 30.70 -6.87 2.13
N SER A 755 30.95 -7.07 3.42
CA SER A 755 31.10 -5.98 4.39
C SER A 755 32.28 -5.06 4.02
N ASP A 756 32.20 -3.81 4.47
CA ASP A 756 33.22 -2.77 4.23
C ASP A 756 34.52 -2.94 5.04
N ASP A 757 34.71 -4.07 5.72
CA ASP A 757 35.93 -4.38 6.44
C ASP A 757 37.09 -4.68 5.46
N ALA A 758 38.28 -4.18 5.81
CA ALA A 758 39.49 -4.39 5.02
C ALA A 758 39.81 -5.88 4.83
N SER A 759 39.46 -6.75 5.81
CA SER A 759 39.69 -8.19 5.69
C SER A 759 38.90 -8.86 4.58
N MET A 760 37.77 -8.29 4.16
CA MET A 760 36.91 -8.87 3.12
C MET A 760 37.31 -8.47 1.71
N THR A 761 38.03 -7.35 1.60
CA THR A 761 38.35 -6.66 0.35
C THR A 761 39.83 -6.76 -0.02
N GLU A 762 40.68 -7.25 0.88
CA GLU A 762 42.12 -7.44 0.64
C GLU A 762 42.38 -8.34 -0.59
N GLY A 763 43.13 -7.79 -1.56
CA GLY A 763 43.49 -8.51 -2.79
C GLY A 763 42.39 -8.61 -3.85
N LYS A 764 41.22 -7.98 -3.65
CA LYS A 764 40.08 -8.00 -4.58
C LYS A 764 39.82 -6.62 -5.19
N SER A 765 39.23 -6.61 -6.38
CA SER A 765 38.73 -5.38 -7.01
C SER A 765 37.26 -5.21 -6.64
N CYS A 766 37.00 -4.38 -5.63
CA CYS A 766 35.65 -4.11 -5.13
C CYS A 766 35.28 -2.63 -5.30
N VAL A 767 34.00 -2.37 -5.53
CA VAL A 767 33.40 -1.05 -5.67
C VAL A 767 32.55 -0.77 -4.44
N VAL A 768 32.72 0.40 -3.83
CA VAL A 768 31.94 0.80 -2.65
C VAL A 768 30.48 0.98 -3.03
N MET A 769 29.59 0.32 -2.28
CA MET A 769 28.15 0.56 -2.35
C MET A 769 27.83 1.71 -1.39
N THR A 770 27.57 2.89 -1.96
CA THR A 770 27.47 4.12 -1.15
C THR A 770 26.34 4.03 -0.13
N GLY A 771 26.66 4.26 1.16
CA GLY A 771 25.73 4.31 2.28
C GLY A 771 25.17 2.97 2.78
N SER A 772 25.63 1.84 2.24
CA SER A 772 25.19 0.50 2.66
C SER A 772 26.15 -0.22 3.62
N CYS A 773 27.31 0.38 3.94
CA CYS A 773 28.39 -0.30 4.69
C CYS A 773 28.84 -1.62 4.03
N ALA A 774 28.74 -1.68 2.70
CA ALA A 774 29.08 -2.84 1.89
C ALA A 774 29.93 -2.46 0.67
N GLN A 775 30.59 -3.45 0.08
CA GLN A 775 31.30 -3.34 -1.19
C GLN A 775 30.89 -4.48 -2.12
N TYR A 776 30.91 -4.21 -3.42
CA TYR A 776 30.63 -5.19 -4.46
C TYR A 776 31.92 -5.61 -5.17
N CYS A 777 32.29 -6.88 -5.12
CA CYS A 777 33.49 -7.41 -5.76
C CYS A 777 33.14 -8.14 -7.06
N GLN A 778 33.72 -7.71 -8.19
CA GLN A 778 33.41 -8.26 -9.52
C GLN A 778 34.06 -9.63 -9.77
N GLY A 779 33.31 -10.52 -10.41
CA GLY A 779 33.74 -11.86 -10.81
C GLY A 779 33.62 -12.88 -9.67
N ASN A 780 33.61 -14.16 -10.05
CA ASN A 780 33.63 -15.33 -9.15
C ASN A 780 34.98 -15.48 -8.40
N SER A 781 35.55 -14.38 -7.91
CA SER A 781 36.71 -14.41 -7.01
C SER A 781 36.26 -15.05 -5.69
N ALA A 782 36.29 -16.38 -5.73
CA ALA A 782 35.73 -17.34 -4.80
C ALA A 782 35.80 -16.89 -3.35
N LEU A 783 34.68 -16.39 -2.85
CA LEU A 783 34.22 -16.78 -1.53
C LEU A 783 33.28 -17.97 -1.74
N THR A 784 33.82 -19.12 -2.17
CA THR A 784 33.13 -20.38 -1.85
C THR A 784 33.04 -20.43 -0.34
N ALA A 785 31.95 -20.97 0.22
CA ALA A 785 31.77 -21.15 1.66
C ALA A 785 32.98 -21.83 2.34
N GLU A 786 33.84 -22.51 1.59
CA GLU A 786 35.12 -23.08 2.02
C GLU A 786 36.21 -22.04 2.36
N ALA A 787 36.19 -20.83 1.80
CA ALA A 787 37.23 -19.82 2.01
C ALA A 787 37.06 -18.99 3.30
N VAL A 788 35.88 -19.04 3.94
CA VAL A 788 35.62 -18.44 5.27
C VAL A 788 35.79 -19.46 6.40
N ALA A 789 35.88 -20.76 6.06
CA ALA A 789 36.23 -21.83 6.99
C ALA A 789 37.76 -21.97 7.17
N VAL A 790 38.43 -20.92 7.61
CA VAL A 790 39.82 -20.97 8.11
C VAL A 790 39.87 -20.15 9.40
N SER A 791 39.73 -20.73 10.58
CA SER A 791 40.80 -21.52 11.20
C SER A 791 40.27 -22.60 12.16
N ALA A 792 40.17 -23.84 11.67
CA ALA A 792 40.44 -25.02 12.49
C ALA A 792 41.78 -25.60 12.01
N PRO A 793 42.70 -26.02 12.90
CA PRO A 793 44.04 -26.43 12.49
C PRO A 793 43.99 -27.70 11.61
N ALA A 794 44.70 -27.65 10.49
CA ALA A 794 44.73 -28.68 9.46
C ALA A 794 45.25 -30.05 9.96
N PRO A 795 44.73 -31.17 9.43
CA PRO A 795 45.31 -32.49 9.65
C PRO A 795 46.57 -32.68 8.77
N ALA A 796 47.60 -33.33 9.33
CA ALA A 796 48.84 -33.63 8.63
C ALA A 796 48.66 -34.69 7.53
N PRO A 797 49.47 -34.67 6.44
CA PRO A 797 49.23 -35.50 5.26
C PRO A 797 49.81 -36.92 5.38
N ASP A 798 48.93 -37.85 4.99
CA ASP A 798 49.03 -39.20 4.42
C ASP A 798 50.29 -40.09 4.62
N GLY A 799 50.02 -41.36 4.92
CA GLY A 799 51.03 -42.41 4.98
C GLY A 799 50.55 -43.75 5.55
N THR A 800 50.09 -44.62 4.64
CA THR A 800 50.05 -46.09 4.72
C THR A 800 48.95 -46.78 5.54
N ALA A 801 48.11 -47.55 4.81
CA ALA A 801 47.23 -48.58 5.37
C ALA A 801 48.04 -49.75 5.96
N PRO A 802 47.57 -50.37 7.07
CA PRO A 802 46.97 -51.70 6.91
C PRO A 802 45.83 -52.06 7.92
N ALA A 803 44.93 -52.93 7.42
CA ALA A 803 44.09 -53.99 8.04
C ALA A 803 43.40 -53.83 9.43
N PRO A 804 42.18 -54.37 9.62
CA PRO A 804 41.33 -54.14 10.80
C PRO A 804 41.58 -55.15 11.93
N ALA A 805 41.61 -54.69 13.19
CA ALA A 805 41.41 -55.54 14.37
C ALA A 805 40.99 -54.74 15.62
N ASP A 806 39.82 -55.11 16.14
CA ASP A 806 39.37 -55.30 17.54
C ASP A 806 39.68 -54.29 18.67
N PRO A 807 38.76 -54.11 19.65
CA PRO A 807 38.68 -52.99 20.56
C PRO A 807 39.39 -53.22 21.90
N SER A 808 39.25 -52.22 22.78
CA SER A 808 39.53 -52.23 24.22
C SER A 808 40.94 -51.76 24.66
N PRO A 809 41.09 -51.26 25.91
CA PRO A 809 41.32 -49.84 26.16
C PRO A 809 42.62 -49.60 26.96
N THR A 810 42.86 -48.33 27.33
CA THR A 810 43.67 -47.80 28.45
C THR A 810 44.87 -46.89 28.09
N PRO A 811 45.14 -45.87 28.93
CA PRO A 811 45.64 -44.57 28.51
C PRO A 811 47.09 -44.31 28.96
N VAL A 812 47.84 -43.48 28.22
CA VAL A 812 49.14 -42.96 28.69
C VAL A 812 49.33 -41.49 28.30
N THR A 813 49.00 -40.65 29.28
CA THR A 813 49.67 -39.42 29.76
C THR A 813 50.64 -38.66 28.84
N ALA A 814 50.38 -37.36 28.68
CA ALA A 814 51.39 -36.33 28.47
C ALA A 814 51.04 -35.02 29.21
N GLY A 815 51.85 -34.68 30.21
CA GLY A 815 52.41 -33.35 30.53
C GLY A 815 51.50 -32.12 30.78
N PRO A 816 51.65 -31.42 31.92
CA PRO A 816 50.78 -30.29 32.29
C PRO A 816 51.21 -28.97 31.64
N MET A 817 50.24 -28.12 31.32
CA MET A 817 50.41 -26.68 31.14
C MET A 817 49.67 -25.92 32.26
N PRO A 818 50.11 -24.70 32.62
CA PRO A 818 49.98 -24.15 33.96
C PRO A 818 48.54 -23.77 34.33
N VAL A 819 48.14 -24.13 35.55
CA VAL A 819 46.86 -23.80 36.18
C VAL A 819 46.90 -22.35 36.72
N PRO A 820 46.00 -21.45 36.31
CA PRO A 820 45.65 -20.29 37.10
C PRO A 820 44.81 -20.77 38.29
N THR A 821 45.24 -20.44 39.50
CA THR A 821 44.60 -20.87 40.75
C THR A 821 43.19 -20.26 40.86
N PRO A 822 42.12 -21.05 40.98
CA PRO A 822 40.82 -20.55 41.42
C PRO A 822 40.83 -20.52 42.96
N THR A 823 40.79 -19.33 43.55
CA THR A 823 40.33 -19.16 44.93
C THR A 823 38.80 -19.21 44.91
N ASP A 824 38.26 -20.42 44.83
CA ASP A 824 37.06 -20.89 45.52
C ASP A 824 36.84 -22.35 45.12
N THR A 825 36.95 -23.23 46.10
CA THR A 825 36.86 -24.68 45.90
C THR A 825 35.39 -25.08 45.93
N PHE A 826 34.82 -25.29 44.74
CA PHE A 826 33.48 -25.87 44.59
C PHE A 826 33.56 -27.38 44.80
N THR A 827 32.81 -27.91 45.77
CA THR A 827 32.53 -29.34 45.85
C THR A 827 31.35 -29.65 44.96
N VAL A 828 31.59 -30.28 43.82
CA VAL A 828 30.53 -30.81 42.96
C VAL A 828 30.01 -32.12 43.57
N ALA A 829 28.73 -32.16 43.93
CA ALA A 829 28.08 -33.38 44.38
C ALA A 829 27.72 -34.28 43.18
N THR A 830 27.87 -35.60 43.34
CA THR A 830 27.65 -36.58 42.28
C THR A 830 26.14 -36.73 41.98
N PRO A 831 25.68 -36.65 40.72
CA PRO A 831 24.27 -36.79 40.38
C PRO A 831 23.71 -38.18 40.73
N THR A 832 22.45 -38.24 41.15
CA THR A 832 21.68 -39.49 41.24
C THR A 832 20.48 -39.41 40.27
N ASN A 833 20.22 -40.47 39.52
CA ASN A 833 19.01 -40.65 38.69
C ASN A 833 18.74 -39.62 37.58
N GLY A 834 19.74 -39.24 36.76
CA GLY A 834 19.49 -38.48 35.52
C GLY A 834 18.99 -37.04 35.71
N ILE A 835 19.03 -36.52 36.95
CA ILE A 835 18.73 -35.13 37.25
C ILE A 835 20.06 -34.37 37.28
N CYS A 836 20.24 -33.45 36.33
CA CYS A 836 21.44 -32.62 36.20
C CYS A 836 21.46 -31.41 37.14
N ILE A 837 20.29 -30.94 37.56
CA ILE A 837 20.14 -29.77 38.43
C ILE A 837 20.26 -30.22 39.90
N VAL A 838 21.20 -29.64 40.64
CA VAL A 838 21.39 -29.91 42.07
C VAL A 838 20.49 -28.97 42.88
N ASN A 839 19.78 -29.50 43.89
CA ASN A 839 18.87 -28.70 44.72
C ASN A 839 17.86 -27.86 43.88
N GLY A 840 17.29 -28.46 42.83
CA GLY A 840 16.33 -27.81 41.94
C GLY A 840 14.93 -27.67 42.53
N ASP A 841 14.61 -28.42 43.58
CA ASP A 841 13.40 -28.27 44.40
C ASP A 841 13.58 -27.26 45.54
N PHE A 842 14.81 -26.78 45.76
CA PHE A 842 15.21 -25.79 46.76
C PHE A 842 14.99 -26.21 48.22
N GLU A 843 14.64 -27.48 48.47
CA GLU A 843 14.35 -27.98 49.82
C GLU A 843 15.62 -28.15 50.68
N ASP A 844 16.81 -28.14 50.07
CA ASP A 844 18.04 -27.90 50.82
C ASP A 844 18.22 -26.40 51.06
N SER A 845 18.13 -26.02 52.34
CA SER A 845 18.33 -24.64 52.82
C SER A 845 19.66 -24.00 52.41
N ASN A 846 20.63 -24.80 51.98
CA ASN A 846 21.90 -24.35 51.46
C ASN A 846 21.81 -24.06 49.94
N TYR A 847 21.50 -22.82 49.57
CA TYR A 847 21.42 -22.38 48.16
C TYR A 847 22.80 -22.12 47.51
N THR A 848 23.91 -22.63 48.06
CA THR A 848 25.27 -22.38 47.54
C THR A 848 25.50 -22.94 46.14
N ASP A 849 24.69 -23.91 45.71
CA ASP A 849 24.73 -24.47 44.36
C ASP A 849 24.08 -23.55 43.33
N TRP A 850 23.44 -22.47 43.78
CA TRP A 850 22.82 -21.44 42.96
C TRP A 850 23.49 -20.09 43.23
N SER A 851 23.75 -19.33 42.16
CA SER A 851 24.40 -18.04 42.25
C SER A 851 23.68 -17.00 41.40
N ARG A 852 24.05 -15.73 41.59
CA ARG A 852 23.70 -14.63 40.68
C ARG A 852 24.71 -14.55 39.55
N GLN A 853 24.30 -14.09 38.37
CA GLN A 853 25.24 -13.86 37.28
C GLN A 853 26.27 -12.79 37.67
N VAL A 854 27.56 -13.18 37.73
CA VAL A 854 28.67 -12.47 38.41
C VAL A 854 28.93 -11.04 37.87
N THR A 855 28.48 -10.72 36.66
CA THR A 855 28.69 -9.41 36.01
C THR A 855 27.77 -8.29 36.52
N LEU A 856 26.79 -8.57 37.38
CA LEU A 856 25.85 -7.58 37.91
C LEU A 856 25.92 -7.50 39.45
N ALA A 857 26.64 -6.49 39.96
CA ALA A 857 26.88 -6.30 41.40
C ALA A 857 25.64 -5.92 42.24
N THR A 858 24.46 -5.73 41.64
CA THR A 858 23.28 -5.18 42.32
C THR A 858 22.19 -6.20 42.66
N SER A 859 22.23 -7.43 42.13
CA SER A 859 21.19 -8.43 42.41
C SER A 859 21.52 -9.27 43.65
N ASN A 860 20.51 -9.58 44.45
CA ASN A 860 20.63 -10.39 45.66
C ASN A 860 19.84 -11.70 45.52
N ILE A 861 20.31 -12.75 46.18
CA ILE A 861 19.72 -14.08 46.17
C ILE A 861 19.49 -14.57 47.60
N THR A 862 18.33 -15.14 47.89
CA THR A 862 17.99 -15.66 49.22
C THR A 862 16.95 -16.78 49.10
N SER A 863 16.82 -17.61 50.14
CA SER A 863 15.72 -18.56 50.25
C SER A 863 14.51 -17.90 50.91
N VAL A 864 13.33 -18.22 50.41
CA VAL A 864 12.01 -17.78 50.92
C VAL A 864 11.07 -18.97 51.04
N PRO A 865 9.95 -18.87 51.77
CA PRO A 865 8.94 -19.92 51.76
C PRO A 865 8.43 -20.20 50.33
N GLY A 866 8.27 -21.49 50.00
CA GLY A 866 7.78 -21.97 48.71
C GLY A 866 6.33 -21.58 48.42
N PHE A 867 5.92 -21.81 47.16
CA PHE A 867 4.56 -21.52 46.70
C PHE A 867 3.50 -22.17 47.61
N GLY A 868 2.52 -21.40 48.09
CA GLY A 868 1.50 -21.88 49.03
C GLY A 868 1.91 -21.90 50.51
N GLY A 869 3.11 -21.40 50.85
CA GLY A 869 3.60 -21.32 52.23
C GLY A 869 4.18 -22.62 52.78
N THR A 870 4.46 -23.59 51.92
CA THR A 870 5.09 -24.88 52.24
C THR A 870 6.35 -25.06 51.38
N GLY A 871 7.38 -25.67 51.94
CA GLY A 871 8.67 -25.86 51.25
C GLY A 871 9.52 -24.58 51.19
N LEU A 872 10.60 -24.65 50.44
CA LEU A 872 11.52 -23.53 50.18
C LEU A 872 11.49 -23.13 48.70
N ALA A 873 11.78 -21.86 48.42
CA ALA A 873 11.95 -21.34 47.07
C ALA A 873 13.12 -20.35 47.02
N LEU A 874 13.67 -20.14 45.83
CA LEU A 874 14.79 -19.24 45.60
C LEU A 874 14.29 -17.88 45.10
N LYS A 875 14.53 -16.81 45.86
CA LYS A 875 14.18 -15.42 45.49
C LYS A 875 15.40 -14.65 45.00
N VAL A 876 15.28 -14.05 43.82
CA VAL A 876 16.23 -13.07 43.28
C VAL A 876 15.59 -11.69 43.27
N PHE A 877 16.22 -10.72 43.90
CA PHE A 877 15.70 -9.35 44.07
C PHE A 877 16.78 -8.30 43.73
N ASP A 878 16.38 -7.03 43.65
CA ASP A 878 17.22 -5.91 43.19
C ASP A 878 17.77 -6.09 41.76
N ARG A 879 16.93 -6.69 40.90
CA ARG A 879 17.27 -6.97 39.50
C ARG A 879 17.31 -5.67 38.69
N THR A 880 18.47 -5.30 38.15
CA THR A 880 18.66 -4.13 37.29
C THR A 880 18.67 -4.46 35.79
N HIS A 881 18.57 -5.75 35.43
CA HIS A 881 18.62 -6.21 34.03
C HIS A 881 17.58 -7.31 33.75
N LEU A 882 16.81 -7.13 32.67
CA LEU A 882 15.69 -8.02 32.30
C LEU A 882 16.14 -9.46 32.01
N ALA A 883 17.21 -9.65 31.23
CA ALA A 883 17.66 -10.97 30.77
C ALA A 883 18.85 -11.59 31.55
N ARG A 884 19.42 -10.89 32.54
CA ARG A 884 20.67 -11.28 33.21
C ARG A 884 20.59 -11.23 34.75
N GLY A 885 19.47 -10.75 35.29
CA GLY A 885 19.24 -10.70 36.74
C GLY A 885 18.60 -11.96 37.32
N GLY A 886 18.80 -13.13 36.70
CA GLY A 886 18.21 -14.40 37.16
C GLY A 886 19.14 -15.21 38.08
N ALA A 887 18.62 -16.31 38.63
CA ALA A 887 19.42 -17.33 39.30
C ALA A 887 20.12 -18.23 38.26
N ILE A 888 21.34 -18.65 38.55
CA ILE A 888 22.14 -19.54 37.71
C ILE A 888 22.72 -20.68 38.55
N GLN A 889 22.83 -21.86 37.96
CA GLN A 889 23.56 -22.99 38.55
C GLN A 889 24.48 -23.58 37.48
N SER A 890 25.70 -23.91 37.90
CA SER A 890 26.60 -24.75 37.13
C SER A 890 26.45 -26.19 37.62
N PHE A 891 26.36 -27.14 36.70
CA PHE A 891 26.36 -28.57 37.00
C PHE A 891 27.37 -29.28 36.11
N GLU A 892 27.76 -30.49 36.49
CA GLU A 892 28.70 -31.28 35.70
C GLU A 892 28.06 -31.77 34.40
N THR A 893 28.70 -31.50 33.26
CA THR A 893 28.21 -31.95 31.95
C THR A 893 28.18 -33.48 31.81
N SER A 894 28.88 -34.21 32.69
CA SER A 894 28.87 -35.67 32.77
C SER A 894 27.49 -36.28 33.05
N CYS A 895 26.53 -35.47 33.55
CA CYS A 895 25.14 -35.88 33.73
C CYS A 895 24.30 -35.82 32.43
N LEU A 896 24.81 -35.14 31.40
CA LEU A 896 24.17 -34.98 30.11
C LEU A 896 24.68 -36.07 29.15
N ILE A 897 23.76 -36.60 28.36
CA ILE A 897 24.05 -37.54 27.29
C ILE A 897 24.05 -36.74 25.99
N GLU A 898 25.13 -36.86 25.23
CA GLU A 898 25.29 -36.25 23.92
C GLU A 898 24.17 -36.73 22.98
N ASN A 899 23.55 -35.80 22.26
CA ASN A 899 22.40 -36.06 21.39
C ASN A 899 21.11 -36.54 22.10
N GLU A 900 20.92 -36.17 23.37
CA GLU A 900 19.66 -36.38 24.09
C GLU A 900 19.02 -35.04 24.49
N TRP A 901 17.69 -35.03 24.57
CA TRP A 901 16.93 -33.86 25.00
C TRP A 901 16.65 -33.90 26.49
N TYR A 902 16.94 -32.78 27.16
CA TYR A 902 16.63 -32.59 28.57
C TYR A 902 15.51 -31.57 28.75
N GLU A 903 14.55 -31.91 29.61
CA GLU A 903 13.42 -31.07 29.96
C GLU A 903 13.71 -30.29 31.24
N VAL A 904 13.51 -28.97 31.20
CA VAL A 904 13.60 -28.09 32.37
C VAL A 904 12.22 -27.54 32.71
N ARG A 905 11.75 -27.79 33.94
CA ARG A 905 10.51 -27.23 34.50
C ARG A 905 10.82 -26.30 35.66
N ALA A 906 10.18 -25.13 35.70
CA ALA A 906 10.32 -24.18 36.80
C ALA A 906 9.03 -23.39 37.03
N ASP A 907 8.50 -23.43 38.25
CA ASP A 907 7.45 -22.53 38.71
C ASP A 907 8.06 -21.16 39.07
N VAL A 908 7.58 -20.08 38.46
CA VAL A 908 8.16 -18.75 38.65
C VAL A 908 7.11 -17.74 39.09
N LEU A 909 7.37 -17.11 40.24
CA LEU A 909 6.62 -15.97 40.75
C LEU A 909 7.42 -14.68 40.50
N ALA A 910 6.81 -13.70 39.82
CA ALA A 910 7.43 -12.39 39.62
C ALA A 910 6.61 -11.27 40.28
N GLU A 911 7.29 -10.39 41.02
CA GLU A 911 6.73 -9.21 41.69
C GLU A 911 7.33 -7.95 41.07
N TYR A 912 6.49 -6.96 40.73
CA TYR A 912 6.96 -5.63 40.31
C TYR A 912 7.46 -4.83 41.51
N ALA A 913 8.51 -4.04 41.35
CA ALA A 913 9.13 -3.30 42.44
C ALA A 913 8.26 -2.14 42.97
N ASP A 914 7.30 -1.68 42.17
CA ASP A 914 6.47 -0.49 42.38
C ASP A 914 4.96 -0.76 42.48
N THR A 915 4.54 -2.02 42.33
CA THR A 915 3.12 -2.42 42.49
C THR A 915 2.99 -3.67 43.37
N THR A 916 1.78 -3.94 43.86
CA THR A 916 1.45 -5.21 44.55
C THR A 916 1.03 -6.31 43.57
N ASP A 917 1.21 -6.10 42.26
CA ASP A 917 0.77 -7.05 41.26
C ASP A 917 1.72 -8.23 41.19
N ILE A 918 1.15 -9.43 41.31
CA ILE A 918 1.86 -10.69 41.28
C ILE A 918 1.59 -11.35 39.93
N PHE A 919 2.65 -11.61 39.18
CA PHE A 919 2.58 -12.41 37.96
C PHE A 919 2.91 -13.87 38.28
N ASN A 920 1.90 -14.73 38.20
CA ASN A 920 2.10 -16.19 38.22
C ASN A 920 2.50 -16.63 36.82
N CYS A 921 3.77 -16.93 36.61
CA CYS A 921 4.22 -17.60 35.41
C CYS A 921 3.83 -19.08 35.56
N ASN A 922 2.73 -19.51 34.93
CA ASN A 922 2.36 -20.93 34.87
C ASN A 922 3.39 -21.65 33.96
N PRO A 923 4.10 -22.70 34.42
CA PRO A 923 5.18 -23.33 33.68
C PRO A 923 4.67 -24.14 32.50
N VAL A 924 4.61 -23.53 31.32
CA VAL A 924 4.51 -24.31 30.06
C VAL A 924 5.61 -23.95 29.07
N SER A 925 6.60 -23.17 29.51
CA SER A 925 7.83 -22.98 28.75
C SER A 925 8.74 -24.20 28.95
N PHE A 926 8.52 -25.28 28.19
CA PHE A 926 9.53 -26.32 28.07
C PHE A 926 10.75 -25.69 27.40
N VAL A 927 11.84 -25.53 28.15
CA VAL A 927 13.15 -25.28 27.52
C VAL A 927 13.75 -26.66 27.28
N PHE A 928 13.60 -27.14 26.05
CA PHE A 928 14.35 -28.29 25.59
C PHE A 928 15.78 -27.83 25.31
N VAL A 929 16.74 -28.39 26.04
CA VAL A 929 18.16 -28.14 25.80
C VAL A 929 18.71 -29.34 25.05
N TRP A 930 19.14 -29.12 23.81
CA TRP A 930 19.90 -30.11 23.05
C TRP A 930 21.37 -29.98 23.43
N VAL A 931 21.98 -31.08 23.84
CA VAL A 931 23.39 -31.12 24.23
C VAL A 931 24.17 -31.68 23.06
N THR A 932 24.89 -30.79 22.37
CA THR A 932 25.86 -31.12 21.30
C THR A 932 27.24 -31.37 21.85
#